data_AF-A0A9R0XHJ5-F1
#
_entry.id   AF-A0A9R0XHJ5-F1
#
_cell.length_a   1.000
_cell.length_b   1.000
_cell.length_c   1.000
_cell.angle_alpha   90.00
_cell.angle_beta   90.00
_cell.angle_gamma   90.00
#
_symmetry.space_group_name_H-M   'P 1'
#
loop_
_entity.id
_entity.type
_entity.pdbx_description
1 polymer ?
#
loop_
_entity_poly.entity_id
_entity_poly.type
_entity_poly.pdbx_seq_one_letter_code
_entity_poly.pdbx_strand_id
1 'polypeptide(L)'
;MAGAAPHVMVLPFPAQGHVTPLMELSHRLVDHGFQALDGIRLVSIPDGLADGDDRRDLCKFLDGISRCLPGYVEQLIRETKVRWLLGDANMGLCFEVAKKLGVRVACIFPASAAGLGTLLRLPQLIEDGFFDDKGFPKRRGAFEIAPNMPPMYTSHMPWSIDGAAEGQEVSFRLVSRNTQATRLAEIIVCNSFLDAETAAFELFPSIVPIGPLFADQGFRKPVGQFLPEDTGCLKWLDAHTDKSVVYVAFGSFTIFDPRQFRELAEGLELTGRPFLWVVRPDFTTNGLSKEWFDEFTNRVAVNGRGMIVSWCPQQQVLAHRAVACFVSHCGWNSTMEGVRNGVPILCWPYFVDQFANRSYICDIWRTGLAVTPGEDGVGTKEEVAVKLGLGHVMPLMELSHRLVGHGLEVDFVNTHYNHDRALKAMAAERGAVDPDGIHMVSLPDGMGPDGDRTDIALLGSGLPAAMLGPLEEMIRSKKIKWLIADASMCWAMELAATAGVRVALFSTFSAAVFALRLHVPKLIDDGVLDESGNVKRNETIQLSPKMPPIEAAELPWVRVSSLPERRRLMIQILLKTNPVIPLAAIVICNTFEGIESEALDLVPNALPVGPLEAPAASRSAGQLWPEDPVCLPWLDAQARGSVIYVAFGSFTVFDAAQIQELADGLDLTGRPFLWAVRPNITAGIGEDWFDEFRRRVEGKGLVVGWAPQQRVLSHPAVACFVSHCGWNSTMEGMLHGVSFLCWPYFADQFANQSYICNVWGTGVKVHADERGVVTKDEIKNKVKLLLGDDGIKARATTWKDAASTSIAEGGSSDENLLKLVKLLTQQ
;
A
#
# COMPACT_ATOMS: atom_id res chain seq x y z
N MET A 1 -58.12 23.00 -16.92
CA MET A 1 -57.01 23.92 -17.29
C MET A 1 -55.71 23.16 -17.07
N ALA A 2 -54.99 22.81 -18.15
CA ALA A 2 -53.66 22.23 -18.02
C ALA A 2 -52.75 23.27 -17.37
N GLY A 3 -52.29 23.02 -16.13
CA GLY A 3 -51.36 23.91 -15.46
C GLY A 3 -50.07 24.02 -16.26
N ALA A 4 -49.56 25.24 -16.44
CA ALA A 4 -48.23 25.45 -17.03
C ALA A 4 -47.22 24.57 -16.30
N ALA A 5 -46.38 23.83 -17.03
CA ALA A 5 -45.48 22.89 -16.40
C ALA A 5 -44.40 23.65 -15.60
N PRO A 6 -43.90 23.06 -14.50
CA PRO A 6 -43.02 23.76 -13.57
C PRO A 6 -41.70 24.16 -14.24
N HIS A 7 -41.41 25.47 -14.26
CA HIS A 7 -40.14 26.03 -14.73
C HIS A 7 -39.12 26.09 -13.58
N VAL A 8 -37.96 25.47 -13.80
CA VAL A 8 -36.88 25.32 -12.81
C VAL A 8 -35.61 25.95 -13.34
N MET A 9 -34.91 26.70 -12.49
CA MET A 9 -33.55 27.16 -12.72
C MET A 9 -32.58 26.23 -11.98
N VAL A 10 -31.58 25.69 -12.68
CA VAL A 10 -30.53 24.87 -12.08
C VAL A 10 -29.23 25.66 -12.09
N LEU A 11 -28.60 25.82 -10.92
CA LEU A 11 -27.42 26.64 -10.72
C LEU A 11 -26.29 25.80 -10.13
N PRO A 12 -25.44 25.19 -10.96
CA PRO A 12 -24.30 24.42 -10.49
C PRO A 12 -23.13 25.29 -10.05
N PHE A 13 -22.32 24.78 -9.12
CA PHE A 13 -20.98 25.29 -8.96
C PHE A 13 -20.16 24.96 -10.22
N PRO A 14 -19.36 25.89 -10.77
CA PRO A 14 -18.65 25.73 -12.05
C PRO A 14 -17.43 24.81 -11.92
N ALA A 15 -17.67 23.58 -11.46
CA ALA A 15 -16.72 22.49 -11.41
C ALA A 15 -17.30 21.24 -12.04
N GLN A 16 -16.50 20.45 -12.75
CA GLN A 16 -17.01 19.31 -13.51
C GLN A 16 -17.76 18.32 -12.62
N GLY A 17 -17.25 18.05 -11.41
CA GLY A 17 -17.87 17.20 -10.40
C GLY A 17 -19.19 17.74 -9.83
N HIS A 18 -19.50 19.01 -10.05
CA HIS A 18 -20.74 19.68 -9.62
C HIS A 18 -21.71 19.84 -10.80
N VAL A 19 -21.22 20.26 -11.96
CA VAL A 19 -22.02 20.45 -13.18
C VAL A 19 -22.60 19.12 -13.66
N THR A 20 -21.80 18.05 -13.70
CA THR A 20 -22.22 16.73 -14.21
C THR A 20 -23.46 16.19 -13.47
N PRO A 21 -23.45 16.03 -12.13
CA PRO A 21 -24.61 15.50 -11.42
C PRO A 21 -25.84 16.42 -11.48
N LEU A 22 -25.66 17.74 -11.52
CA LEU A 22 -26.78 18.67 -11.66
C LEU A 22 -27.37 18.68 -13.08
N MET A 23 -26.55 18.48 -14.11
CA MET A 23 -27.03 18.31 -15.48
C MET A 23 -27.80 17.00 -15.63
N GLU A 24 -27.29 15.91 -15.06
CA GLU A 24 -28.00 14.62 -15.03
C GLU A 24 -29.34 14.74 -14.30
N LEU A 25 -29.36 15.39 -13.14
CA LEU A 25 -30.61 15.67 -12.43
C LEU A 25 -31.57 16.50 -13.28
N SER A 26 -31.06 17.50 -14.01
CA SER A 26 -31.86 18.34 -14.91
C SER A 26 -32.51 17.51 -16.02
N HIS A 27 -31.77 16.61 -16.64
CA HIS A 27 -32.31 15.68 -17.64
C HIS A 27 -33.40 14.78 -17.06
N ARG A 28 -33.18 14.22 -15.86
CA ARG A 28 -34.19 13.38 -15.18
C ARG A 28 -35.46 14.15 -14.87
N LEU A 29 -35.35 15.42 -14.48
CA LEU A 29 -36.53 16.28 -14.26
C LEU A 29 -37.30 16.52 -15.56
N VAL A 30 -36.60 16.78 -16.67
CA VAL A 30 -37.22 16.92 -18.00
C VAL A 30 -37.94 15.63 -18.41
N ASP A 31 -37.31 14.47 -18.22
CA ASP A 31 -37.91 13.15 -18.48
C ASP A 31 -39.20 12.91 -17.67
N HIS A 32 -39.35 13.58 -16.52
CA HIS A 32 -40.54 13.50 -15.64
C HIS A 32 -41.53 14.67 -15.83
N GLY A 33 -41.47 15.39 -16.95
CA GLY A 33 -42.50 16.34 -17.35
C GLY A 33 -42.33 17.78 -16.84
N PHE A 34 -41.14 18.15 -16.36
CA PHE A 34 -40.79 19.55 -16.13
C PHE A 34 -40.64 20.30 -17.47
N GLN A 35 -41.19 21.51 -17.59
CA GLN A 35 -41.12 22.28 -18.83
C GLN A 35 -39.74 22.87 -19.00
N ALA A 36 -39.10 22.51 -20.10
CA ALA A 36 -37.95 23.21 -20.64
C ALA A 36 -38.39 23.70 -22.03
N LEU A 37 -38.65 25.00 -22.18
CA LEU A 37 -38.94 25.58 -23.50
C LEU A 37 -37.76 25.24 -24.42
N ASP A 38 -37.96 24.32 -25.37
CA ASP A 38 -36.96 23.77 -26.29
C ASP A 38 -35.82 22.94 -25.66
N GLY A 39 -36.06 22.30 -24.51
CA GLY A 39 -35.04 21.52 -23.79
C GLY A 39 -34.23 22.37 -22.80
N ILE A 40 -33.09 21.87 -22.30
CA ILE A 40 -32.27 22.57 -21.31
C ILE A 40 -31.64 23.81 -21.96
N ARG A 41 -32.10 25.02 -21.57
CA ARG A 41 -31.51 26.28 -21.99
C ARG A 41 -30.31 26.62 -21.10
N LEU A 42 -29.10 26.64 -21.68
CA LEU A 42 -27.91 27.10 -21.00
C LEU A 42 -27.84 28.64 -21.03
N VAL A 43 -27.49 29.23 -19.89
CA VAL A 43 -27.30 30.67 -19.72
C VAL A 43 -25.93 30.90 -19.09
N SER A 44 -25.11 31.75 -19.72
CA SER A 44 -23.80 32.14 -19.20
C SER A 44 -23.92 33.34 -18.27
N ILE A 45 -23.25 33.28 -17.12
CA ILE A 45 -23.14 34.39 -16.16
C ILE A 45 -21.65 34.71 -15.97
N PRO A 46 -21.24 35.99 -15.93
CA PRO A 46 -19.86 36.36 -15.63
C PRO A 46 -19.42 35.87 -14.25
N ASP A 47 -18.18 35.39 -14.15
CA ASP A 47 -17.54 34.94 -12.91
C ASP A 47 -17.02 36.09 -12.03
N GLY A 48 -17.10 37.33 -12.53
CA GLY A 48 -16.68 38.53 -11.81
C GLY A 48 -15.17 38.80 -11.83
N LEU A 49 -14.40 38.03 -12.61
CA LEU A 49 -12.96 38.21 -12.82
C LEU A 49 -12.70 39.00 -14.12
N ALA A 50 -11.59 39.74 -14.17
CA ALA A 50 -11.20 40.47 -15.36
C ALA A 50 -10.65 39.55 -16.46
N ASP A 51 -10.63 40.03 -17.70
CA ASP A 51 -9.98 39.33 -18.81
C ASP A 51 -8.47 39.23 -18.52
N GLY A 52 -7.96 37.99 -18.40
CA GLY A 52 -6.57 37.70 -18.05
C GLY A 52 -6.33 37.34 -16.58
N ASP A 53 -7.32 37.48 -15.69
CA ASP A 53 -7.20 36.97 -14.32
C ASP A 53 -7.09 35.44 -14.30
N ASP A 54 -6.25 34.94 -13.40
CA ASP A 54 -6.03 33.52 -13.21
C ASP A 54 -7.21 32.86 -12.49
N ARG A 55 -8.08 32.20 -13.26
CA ARG A 55 -9.23 31.44 -12.77
C ARG A 55 -8.84 30.18 -11.96
N ARG A 56 -7.54 29.84 -11.90
CA ARG A 56 -6.99 28.75 -11.07
C ARG A 56 -6.78 29.19 -9.62
N ASP A 57 -6.72 30.50 -9.35
CA ASP A 57 -6.73 31.04 -8.00
C ASP A 57 -8.13 30.88 -7.40
N LEU A 58 -8.33 29.77 -6.69
CA LEU A 58 -9.62 29.40 -6.12
C LEU A 58 -10.17 30.50 -5.20
N CYS A 59 -9.32 31.20 -4.46
CA CYS A 59 -9.73 32.30 -3.59
C CYS A 59 -10.30 33.48 -4.38
N LYS A 60 -9.60 33.94 -5.42
CA LYS A 60 -10.09 35.03 -6.29
C LYS A 60 -11.34 34.65 -7.05
N PHE A 61 -11.41 33.41 -7.52
CA PHE A 61 -12.57 32.88 -8.22
C PHE A 61 -13.81 32.84 -7.33
N LEU A 62 -13.66 32.30 -6.13
CA LEU A 62 -14.74 32.25 -5.13
C LEU A 62 -15.21 33.66 -4.73
N ASP A 63 -14.28 34.61 -4.53
CA ASP A 63 -14.61 36.01 -4.24
C ASP A 63 -15.36 36.68 -5.41
N GLY A 64 -14.88 36.51 -6.66
CA GLY A 64 -15.53 37.01 -7.87
C GLY A 64 -16.97 36.53 -8.01
N ILE A 65 -17.17 35.20 -7.93
CA ILE A 65 -18.49 34.58 -8.04
C ILE A 65 -19.41 35.08 -6.92
N SER A 66 -18.90 35.16 -5.68
CA SER A 66 -19.72 35.56 -4.53
C SER A 66 -20.28 36.99 -4.65
N ARG A 67 -19.54 37.90 -5.30
CA ARG A 67 -19.95 39.28 -5.54
C ARG A 67 -20.89 39.43 -6.73
N CYS A 68 -20.62 38.66 -7.80
CA CYS A 68 -21.23 38.84 -9.11
C CYS A 68 -22.55 38.06 -9.24
N LEU A 69 -22.54 36.78 -8.89
CA LEU A 69 -23.58 35.82 -9.22
C LEU A 69 -24.98 36.18 -8.67
N PRO A 70 -25.15 36.66 -7.42
CA PRO A 70 -26.46 36.96 -6.87
C PRO A 70 -27.27 37.98 -7.68
N GLY A 71 -26.61 39.02 -8.22
CA GLY A 71 -27.26 40.06 -9.01
C GLY A 71 -27.76 39.55 -10.36
N TYR A 72 -26.97 38.72 -11.04
CA TYR A 72 -27.38 38.09 -12.29
C TYR A 72 -28.50 37.07 -12.09
N VAL A 73 -28.44 36.28 -11.01
CA VAL A 73 -29.51 35.35 -10.66
C VAL A 73 -30.81 36.09 -10.35
N GLU A 74 -30.74 37.23 -9.65
CA GLU A 74 -31.91 38.10 -9.43
C GLU A 74 -32.54 38.54 -10.77
N GLN A 75 -31.72 39.03 -11.70
CA GLN A 75 -32.20 39.45 -13.01
C GLN A 75 -32.85 38.28 -13.76
N LEU A 76 -32.18 37.13 -13.82
CA LEU A 76 -32.71 35.95 -14.52
C LEU A 76 -34.00 35.45 -13.90
N ILE A 77 -34.14 35.44 -12.57
CA ILE A 77 -35.39 35.05 -11.90
C ILE A 77 -36.54 35.97 -12.32
N ARG A 78 -36.30 37.30 -12.39
CA ARG A 78 -37.31 38.29 -12.80
C ARG A 78 -37.72 38.12 -14.25
N GLU A 79 -36.78 37.81 -15.14
CA GLU A 79 -37.02 37.62 -16.57
C GLU A 79 -37.74 36.30 -16.88
N THR A 80 -37.37 35.22 -16.19
CA THR A 80 -37.79 33.85 -16.51
C THR A 80 -38.97 33.34 -15.68
N LYS A 81 -39.31 34.03 -14.58
CA LYS A 81 -40.41 33.69 -13.66
C LYS A 81 -40.36 32.24 -13.17
N VAL A 82 -39.15 31.75 -12.88
CA VAL A 82 -38.93 30.39 -12.37
C VAL A 82 -39.60 30.20 -11.01
N ARG A 83 -40.10 28.98 -10.76
CA ARG A 83 -40.77 28.63 -9.50
C ARG A 83 -39.83 28.00 -8.48
N TRP A 84 -38.78 27.37 -8.97
CA TRP A 84 -37.75 26.70 -8.19
C TRP A 84 -36.35 27.11 -8.66
N LEU A 85 -35.47 27.35 -7.69
CA LEU A 85 -34.03 27.36 -7.86
C LEU A 85 -33.48 26.05 -7.26
N LEU A 86 -32.93 25.19 -8.11
CA LEU A 86 -32.13 24.04 -7.72
C LEU A 86 -30.67 24.48 -7.78
N GLY A 87 -30.10 24.79 -6.63
CA GLY A 87 -28.76 25.34 -6.59
C GLY A 87 -27.79 24.44 -5.84
N ASP A 88 -26.55 24.45 -6.29
CA ASP A 88 -25.44 23.86 -5.56
C ASP A 88 -25.30 24.49 -4.17
N ALA A 89 -24.96 23.70 -3.14
CA ALA A 89 -24.77 24.24 -1.80
C ALA A 89 -23.68 25.33 -1.74
N ASN A 90 -22.69 25.28 -2.63
CA ASN A 90 -21.65 26.32 -2.76
C ASN A 90 -22.16 27.63 -3.40
N MET A 91 -23.42 27.66 -3.84
CA MET A 91 -24.09 28.82 -4.42
C MET A 91 -25.16 29.41 -3.48
N GLY A 92 -25.02 29.17 -2.18
CA GLY A 92 -26.00 29.54 -1.14
C GLY A 92 -26.41 31.02 -1.13
N LEU A 93 -25.54 31.94 -1.53
CA LEU A 93 -25.88 33.37 -1.70
C LEU A 93 -27.07 33.61 -2.65
N CYS A 94 -27.22 32.77 -3.67
CA CYS A 94 -28.32 32.86 -4.61
C CYS A 94 -29.65 32.35 -4.00
N PHE A 95 -29.60 31.59 -2.90
CA PHE A 95 -30.79 31.09 -2.21
C PHE A 95 -31.48 32.24 -1.47
N GLU A 96 -30.69 33.15 -0.88
CA GLU A 96 -31.21 34.38 -0.27
C GLU A 96 -31.98 35.23 -1.31
N VAL A 97 -31.40 35.38 -2.52
CA VAL A 97 -32.02 36.10 -3.63
C VAL A 97 -33.32 35.43 -4.05
N ALA A 98 -33.30 34.12 -4.28
CA ALA A 98 -34.49 33.36 -4.66
C ALA A 98 -35.63 33.53 -3.64
N LYS A 99 -35.32 33.41 -2.33
CA LYS A 99 -36.32 33.58 -1.26
C LYS A 99 -36.87 34.99 -1.18
N LYS A 100 -36.04 36.03 -1.35
CA LYS A 100 -36.50 37.43 -1.42
C LYS A 100 -37.48 37.67 -2.56
N LEU A 101 -37.36 36.92 -3.65
CA LEU A 101 -38.24 36.99 -4.83
C LEU A 101 -39.42 36.00 -4.78
N GLY A 102 -39.61 35.26 -3.68
CA GLY A 102 -40.69 34.29 -3.52
C GLY A 102 -40.49 32.98 -4.30
N VAL A 103 -39.27 32.69 -4.75
CA VAL A 103 -38.89 31.45 -5.45
C VAL A 103 -38.53 30.37 -4.43
N ARG A 104 -39.01 29.14 -4.67
CA ARG A 104 -38.70 27.97 -3.82
C ARG A 104 -37.27 27.51 -4.08
N VAL A 105 -36.63 26.94 -3.07
CA VAL A 105 -35.21 26.54 -3.16
C VAL A 105 -35.05 25.07 -2.85
N ALA A 106 -34.29 24.36 -3.67
CA ALA A 106 -33.74 23.04 -3.38
C ALA A 106 -32.21 23.15 -3.39
N CYS A 107 -31.58 22.66 -2.32
CA CYS A 107 -30.13 22.61 -2.22
C CYS A 107 -29.65 21.25 -2.71
N ILE A 108 -28.72 21.25 -3.65
CA ILE A 108 -28.06 20.04 -4.14
C ILE A 108 -26.59 20.08 -3.68
N PHE A 109 -26.15 19.05 -2.99
CA PHE A 109 -24.75 18.87 -2.62
C PHE A 109 -24.18 17.67 -3.39
N PRO A 110 -23.35 17.91 -4.41
CA PRO A 110 -22.82 16.85 -5.27
C PRO A 110 -21.65 16.07 -4.64
N ALA A 111 -21.45 16.20 -3.32
CA ALA A 111 -20.44 15.51 -2.51
C ALA A 111 -21.11 14.69 -1.39
N SER A 112 -20.30 14.07 -0.51
CA SER A 112 -20.77 13.15 0.53
C SER A 112 -21.73 13.79 1.53
N ALA A 113 -22.71 13.02 2.00
CA ALA A 113 -23.64 13.43 3.05
C ALA A 113 -22.92 13.69 4.38
N ALA A 114 -21.86 12.93 4.70
CA ALA A 114 -20.99 13.22 5.84
C ALA A 114 -20.23 14.55 5.69
N GLY A 115 -19.76 14.88 4.48
CA GLY A 115 -19.15 16.17 4.19
C GLY A 115 -20.11 17.32 4.49
N LEU A 116 -21.33 17.27 3.95
CA LEU A 116 -22.36 18.26 4.24
C LEU A 116 -22.75 18.29 5.73
N GLY A 117 -22.93 17.12 6.34
CA GLY A 117 -23.25 16.99 7.76
C GLY A 117 -22.19 17.64 8.66
N THR A 118 -20.92 17.53 8.27
CA THR A 118 -19.80 18.24 8.91
C THR A 118 -19.95 19.74 8.82
N LEU A 119 -20.26 20.24 7.62
CA LEU A 119 -20.50 21.68 7.41
C LEU A 119 -21.69 22.18 8.24
N LEU A 120 -22.79 21.42 8.31
CA LEU A 120 -23.96 21.77 9.10
C LEU A 120 -23.67 21.84 10.61
N ARG A 121 -22.67 21.09 11.09
CA ARG A 121 -22.22 21.08 12.50
C ARG A 121 -21.15 22.13 12.81
N LEU A 122 -20.72 22.95 11.84
CA LEU A 122 -19.66 23.95 12.06
C LEU A 122 -19.85 24.82 13.31
N PRO A 123 -21.04 25.37 13.63
CA PRO A 123 -21.21 26.15 14.85
C PRO A 123 -20.87 25.36 16.11
N GLN A 124 -21.30 24.08 16.18
CA GLN A 124 -20.97 23.20 17.30
C GLN A 124 -19.47 22.88 17.34
N LEU A 125 -18.84 22.65 16.20
CA LEU A 125 -17.40 22.36 16.13
C LEU A 125 -16.55 23.57 16.60
N ILE A 126 -17.04 24.80 16.40
CA ILE A 126 -16.41 26.01 16.96
C ILE A 126 -16.62 26.08 18.47
N GLU A 127 -17.85 25.85 18.95
CA GLU A 127 -18.17 25.83 20.39
C GLU A 127 -17.37 24.76 21.16
N ASP A 128 -17.25 23.57 20.59
CA ASP A 128 -16.49 22.43 21.14
C ASP A 128 -14.97 22.68 21.09
N GLY A 129 -14.54 23.73 20.39
CA GLY A 129 -13.16 24.19 20.31
C GLY A 129 -12.29 23.40 19.33
N PHE A 130 -12.87 22.85 18.26
CA PHE A 130 -12.11 22.30 17.13
C PHE A 130 -11.54 23.43 16.25
N PHE A 131 -12.32 24.48 16.02
CA PHE A 131 -11.95 25.65 15.21
C PHE A 131 -12.19 26.96 15.96
N ASP A 132 -11.52 28.03 15.54
CA ASP A 132 -11.89 29.39 15.92
C ASP A 132 -12.98 29.97 15.00
N ASP A 133 -13.37 31.22 15.24
CA ASP A 133 -14.37 31.94 14.47
C ASP A 133 -13.89 32.35 13.06
N LYS A 134 -12.66 31.97 12.70
CA LYS A 134 -12.02 32.20 11.41
C LYS A 134 -11.72 30.90 10.66
N GLY A 135 -12.07 29.75 11.23
CA GLY A 135 -11.87 28.44 10.61
C GLY A 135 -10.46 27.89 10.76
N PHE A 136 -9.64 28.44 11.65
CA PHE A 136 -8.34 27.87 11.99
C PHE A 136 -8.47 26.79 13.05
N PRO A 137 -7.74 25.67 12.93
CA PRO A 137 -7.74 24.61 13.93
C PRO A 137 -7.26 25.11 15.29
N LYS A 138 -8.09 24.95 16.33
CA LYS A 138 -7.68 25.13 17.74
C LYS A 138 -7.10 23.85 18.34
N ARG A 139 -7.36 22.71 17.69
CA ARG A 139 -6.80 21.40 18.02
C ARG A 139 -6.33 20.72 16.74
N ARG A 140 -5.16 20.08 16.79
CA ARG A 140 -4.66 19.23 15.70
C ARG A 140 -5.10 17.79 15.95
N GLY A 141 -5.63 17.14 14.93
CA GLY A 141 -5.98 15.73 14.99
C GLY A 141 -7.24 15.38 14.22
N ALA A 142 -7.58 14.09 14.26
CA ALA A 142 -8.82 13.56 13.73
C ALA A 142 -9.98 13.78 14.69
N PHE A 143 -11.19 13.90 14.15
CA PHE A 143 -12.44 13.88 14.88
C PHE A 143 -13.50 13.14 14.08
N GLU A 144 -14.40 12.48 14.79
CA GLU A 144 -15.55 11.79 14.21
C GLU A 144 -16.81 12.49 14.67
N ILE A 145 -17.76 12.69 13.75
CA ILE A 145 -19.06 13.29 14.08
C ILE A 145 -19.97 12.24 14.74
N ALA A 146 -19.89 11.01 14.27
CA ALA A 146 -20.57 9.86 14.84
C ALA A 146 -19.83 8.57 14.47
N PRO A 147 -20.04 7.48 15.23
CA PRO A 147 -19.51 6.17 14.87
C PRO A 147 -19.88 5.78 13.44
N ASN A 148 -18.95 5.12 12.74
CA ASN A 148 -19.11 4.67 11.34
C ASN A 148 -19.26 5.80 10.29
N MET A 149 -19.02 7.06 10.67
CA MET A 149 -18.69 8.14 9.74
C MET A 149 -17.16 8.25 9.58
N PRO A 150 -16.64 8.78 8.46
CA PRO A 150 -15.21 8.87 8.25
C PRO A 150 -14.55 9.81 9.27
N PRO A 151 -13.36 9.48 9.78
CA PRO A 151 -12.58 10.41 10.57
C PRO A 151 -12.21 11.62 9.72
N MET A 152 -12.55 12.81 10.21
CA MET A 152 -12.25 14.11 9.61
C MET A 152 -11.04 14.72 10.30
N TYR A 153 -10.20 15.44 9.56
CA TYR A 153 -9.00 16.07 10.12
C TYR A 153 -9.16 17.58 10.11
N THR A 154 -8.84 18.24 11.23
CA THR A 154 -8.96 19.70 11.32
C THR A 154 -8.08 20.44 10.31
N SER A 155 -6.98 19.82 9.84
CA SER A 155 -6.13 20.35 8.79
C SER A 155 -6.71 20.22 7.38
N HIS A 156 -7.65 19.30 7.14
CA HIS A 156 -8.10 18.91 5.79
C HIS A 156 -9.57 19.29 5.53
N MET A 157 -10.01 20.41 6.11
CA MET A 157 -11.38 20.87 5.93
C MET A 157 -11.59 21.50 4.54
N PRO A 158 -12.83 21.55 4.01
CA PRO A 158 -13.12 22.13 2.69
C PRO A 158 -12.65 23.58 2.47
N TRP A 159 -12.43 24.33 3.55
CA TRP A 159 -11.94 25.71 3.51
C TRP A 159 -10.42 25.84 3.80
N SER A 160 -9.72 24.74 4.09
CA SER A 160 -8.27 24.70 4.24
C SER A 160 -7.63 24.72 2.84
N ILE A 161 -7.21 25.91 2.39
CA ILE A 161 -6.54 26.09 1.09
C ILE A 161 -5.04 26.25 1.36
N ASP A 162 -4.22 25.37 0.77
CA ASP A 162 -2.76 25.43 0.91
C ASP A 162 -2.18 26.73 0.32
N GLY A 163 -1.31 27.41 1.07
CA GLY A 163 -0.41 28.44 0.54
C GLY A 163 -0.61 29.89 0.99
N ALA A 164 -1.69 30.28 1.68
CA ALA A 164 -1.80 31.62 2.27
C ALA A 164 -2.78 31.69 3.45
N ALA A 165 -2.29 31.99 4.65
CA ALA A 165 -3.11 32.27 5.83
C ALA A 165 -4.17 33.37 5.60
N GLU A 166 -3.92 34.26 4.63
CA GLU A 166 -4.82 35.35 4.24
C GLU A 166 -6.08 34.87 3.47
N GLY A 167 -6.01 33.73 2.76
CA GLY A 167 -7.12 33.19 1.96
C GLY A 167 -8.07 32.27 2.73
N GLN A 168 -7.58 31.62 3.80
CA GLN A 168 -8.36 30.64 4.57
C GLN A 168 -9.56 31.28 5.29
N GLU A 169 -9.38 32.45 5.91
CA GLU A 169 -10.48 33.16 6.60
C GLU A 169 -11.60 33.55 5.62
N VAL A 170 -11.23 33.95 4.39
CA VAL A 170 -12.18 34.28 3.31
C VAL A 170 -12.95 33.03 2.86
N SER A 171 -12.23 31.94 2.60
CA SER A 171 -12.83 30.66 2.22
C SER A 171 -13.76 30.13 3.31
N PHE A 172 -13.33 30.18 4.58
CA PHE A 172 -14.13 29.76 5.72
C PHE A 172 -15.42 30.55 5.86
N ARG A 173 -15.34 31.88 5.72
CA ARG A 173 -16.53 32.75 5.75
C ARG A 173 -17.50 32.42 4.63
N LEU A 174 -17.00 32.17 3.43
CA LEU A 174 -17.83 31.83 2.28
C LEU A 174 -18.50 30.46 2.47
N VAL A 175 -17.74 29.43 2.83
CA VAL A 175 -18.27 28.08 3.11
C VAL A 175 -19.29 28.14 4.24
N SER A 176 -18.99 28.84 5.34
CA SER A 176 -19.91 29.00 6.48
C SER A 176 -21.21 29.69 6.05
N ARG A 177 -21.12 30.79 5.29
CA ARG A 177 -22.30 31.53 4.82
C ARG A 177 -23.14 30.71 3.86
N ASN A 178 -22.52 30.06 2.88
CA ASN A 178 -23.20 29.19 1.93
C ASN A 178 -23.88 28.01 2.64
N THR A 179 -23.20 27.40 3.60
CA THR A 179 -23.76 26.32 4.42
C THR A 179 -24.96 26.80 5.23
N GLN A 180 -24.89 27.98 5.86
CA GLN A 180 -26.04 28.54 6.57
C GLN A 180 -27.23 28.80 5.64
N ALA A 181 -26.97 29.26 4.42
CA ALA A 181 -28.00 29.51 3.43
C ALA A 181 -28.73 28.23 2.99
N THR A 182 -28.15 27.04 3.16
CA THR A 182 -28.84 25.76 2.89
C THR A 182 -30.12 25.59 3.72
N ARG A 183 -30.24 26.24 4.88
CA ARG A 183 -31.47 26.26 5.70
C ARG A 183 -32.66 26.95 5.00
N LEU A 184 -32.39 27.75 3.98
CA LEU A 184 -33.43 28.34 3.13
C LEU A 184 -34.01 27.29 2.17
N ALA A 185 -33.31 26.20 1.89
CA ALA A 185 -33.80 25.16 1.02
C ALA A 185 -34.94 24.38 1.69
N GLU A 186 -35.95 24.05 0.90
CA GLU A 186 -37.09 23.24 1.33
C GLU A 186 -36.78 21.75 1.25
N ILE A 187 -35.74 21.39 0.49
CA ILE A 187 -35.18 20.05 0.40
C ILE A 187 -33.68 20.18 0.20
N ILE A 188 -32.94 19.29 0.85
CA ILE A 188 -31.49 19.16 0.70
C ILE A 188 -31.22 17.76 0.14
N VAL A 189 -30.50 17.70 -0.97
CA VAL A 189 -30.24 16.47 -1.71
C VAL A 189 -28.73 16.24 -1.79
N CYS A 190 -28.29 15.00 -1.55
CA CYS A 190 -26.91 14.58 -1.76
C CYS A 190 -26.80 13.58 -2.91
N ASN A 191 -25.73 13.68 -3.70
CA ASN A 191 -25.36 12.70 -4.73
C ASN A 191 -24.76 11.43 -4.10
N SER A 192 -25.56 10.70 -3.33
CA SER A 192 -25.15 9.52 -2.57
C SER A 192 -26.35 8.60 -2.33
N PHE A 193 -26.14 7.45 -1.69
CA PHE A 193 -27.16 6.45 -1.40
C PHE A 193 -27.00 5.87 0.01
N LEU A 194 -28.10 5.35 0.56
CA LEU A 194 -28.19 4.89 1.96
C LEU A 194 -27.07 3.91 2.36
N ASP A 195 -26.77 2.93 1.52
CA ASP A 195 -25.77 1.91 1.85
C ASP A 195 -24.33 2.46 1.81
N ALA A 196 -24.07 3.53 1.04
CA ALA A 196 -22.75 4.16 1.01
C ALA A 196 -22.47 4.98 2.27
N GLU A 197 -23.49 5.63 2.85
CA GLU A 197 -23.31 6.56 3.97
C GLU A 197 -24.38 6.39 5.06
N THR A 198 -24.64 5.14 5.47
CA THR A 198 -25.74 4.81 6.41
C THR A 198 -25.71 5.67 7.67
N ALA A 199 -24.55 5.76 8.33
CA ALA A 199 -24.39 6.55 9.55
C ALA A 199 -24.65 8.05 9.35
N ALA A 200 -24.29 8.60 8.17
CA ALA A 200 -24.53 10.01 7.87
C ALA A 200 -26.02 10.29 7.66
N PHE A 201 -26.74 9.41 6.95
CA PHE A 201 -28.17 9.57 6.72
C PHE A 201 -29.01 9.32 7.98
N GLU A 202 -28.57 8.43 8.87
CA GLU A 202 -29.18 8.26 10.19
C GLU A 202 -29.02 9.51 11.06
N LEU A 203 -27.83 10.12 11.03
CA LEU A 203 -27.55 11.33 11.81
C LEU A 203 -28.22 12.59 11.22
N PHE A 204 -28.35 12.65 9.90
CA PHE A 204 -28.91 13.79 9.17
C PHE A 204 -30.09 13.37 8.28
N PRO A 205 -31.23 12.94 8.87
CA PRO A 205 -32.36 12.37 8.13
C PRO A 205 -33.07 13.37 7.21
N SER A 206 -32.78 14.67 7.34
CA SER A 206 -33.27 15.72 6.44
C SER A 206 -32.52 15.79 5.11
N ILE A 207 -31.36 15.14 4.98
CA ILE A 207 -30.59 15.06 3.74
C ILE A 207 -31.13 13.88 2.93
N VAL A 208 -31.63 14.15 1.74
CA VAL A 208 -32.21 13.14 0.87
C VAL A 208 -31.14 12.54 -0.05
N PRO A 209 -30.86 11.22 0.02
CA PRO A 209 -29.98 10.56 -0.93
C PRO A 209 -30.67 10.46 -2.30
N ILE A 210 -30.13 11.14 -3.30
CA ILE A 210 -30.50 10.93 -4.70
C ILE A 210 -29.21 10.75 -5.46
N GLY A 211 -28.70 9.52 -5.49
CA GLY A 211 -27.48 9.16 -6.19
C GLY A 211 -27.33 7.64 -6.37
N PRO A 212 -26.34 7.20 -7.14
CA PRO A 212 -25.45 8.04 -7.95
C PRO A 212 -26.16 8.76 -9.12
N LEU A 213 -25.98 10.08 -9.24
CA LEU A 213 -26.52 10.96 -10.30
C LEU A 213 -25.71 10.86 -11.60
N PHE A 214 -25.65 9.64 -12.13
CA PHE A 214 -25.14 9.28 -13.45
C PHE A 214 -25.59 7.86 -13.84
N ALA A 215 -26.57 7.30 -13.12
CA ALA A 215 -26.98 5.92 -13.20
C ALA A 215 -28.12 5.72 -14.22
N ASP A 216 -27.80 5.74 -15.51
CA ASP A 216 -28.56 4.94 -16.46
C ASP A 216 -27.68 3.80 -17.01
N GLN A 217 -28.28 2.71 -17.47
CA GLN A 217 -27.53 1.61 -18.09
C GLN A 217 -27.09 1.95 -19.53
N GLY A 218 -27.55 3.09 -20.06
CA GLY A 218 -27.36 3.48 -21.45
C GLY A 218 -26.03 4.17 -21.73
N PHE A 219 -25.28 4.58 -20.69
CA PHE A 219 -24.10 5.43 -20.81
C PHE A 219 -24.38 6.60 -21.76
N ARG A 220 -25.55 7.22 -21.61
CA ARG A 220 -25.92 8.39 -22.43
C ARG A 220 -24.80 9.42 -22.32
N LYS A 221 -24.42 10.01 -23.46
CA LYS A 221 -23.33 10.99 -23.50
C LYS A 221 -23.55 12.03 -22.40
N PRO A 222 -22.65 12.17 -21.41
CA PRO A 222 -22.81 13.14 -20.35
C PRO A 222 -22.90 14.54 -20.94
N VAL A 223 -23.92 15.30 -20.53
CA VAL A 223 -24.07 16.69 -20.96
C VAL A 223 -23.37 17.58 -19.92
N GLY A 224 -22.65 18.60 -20.38
CA GLY A 224 -21.91 19.53 -19.50
C GLY A 224 -20.44 19.20 -19.26
N GLN A 225 -19.80 18.43 -20.15
CA GLN A 225 -18.33 18.26 -20.15
C GLN A 225 -17.65 19.57 -20.57
N PHE A 226 -16.65 20.02 -19.79
CA PHE A 226 -15.84 21.20 -20.12
C PHE A 226 -14.85 20.94 -21.26
N LEU A 227 -14.46 19.68 -21.47
CA LEU A 227 -13.49 19.26 -22.48
C LEU A 227 -14.08 18.20 -23.42
N PRO A 228 -13.68 18.19 -24.70
CA PRO A 228 -14.13 17.18 -25.66
C PRO A 228 -13.59 15.79 -25.28
N GLU A 229 -14.47 14.80 -25.22
CA GLU A 229 -14.13 13.41 -24.91
C GLU A 229 -13.41 12.73 -26.08
N ASP A 230 -12.26 12.10 -25.82
CA ASP A 230 -11.61 11.18 -26.75
C ASP A 230 -12.17 9.77 -26.57
N THR A 231 -13.09 9.38 -27.46
CA THR A 231 -13.67 8.02 -27.47
C THR A 231 -12.73 6.97 -28.07
N GLY A 232 -11.62 7.38 -28.68
CA GLY A 232 -10.59 6.46 -29.18
C GLY A 232 -9.98 5.60 -28.08
N CYS A 233 -9.97 6.09 -26.83
CA CYS A 233 -9.50 5.32 -25.69
C CYS A 233 -10.30 4.04 -25.44
N LEU A 234 -11.58 4.00 -25.78
CA LEU A 234 -12.39 2.79 -25.62
C LEU A 234 -11.90 1.67 -26.55
N LYS A 235 -11.58 2.01 -27.81
CA LYS A 235 -10.99 1.04 -28.75
C LYS A 235 -9.61 0.56 -28.31
N TRP A 236 -8.83 1.43 -27.66
CA TRP A 236 -7.55 1.04 -27.08
C TRP A 236 -7.75 0.10 -25.89
N LEU A 237 -8.74 0.36 -25.03
CA LEU A 237 -9.12 -0.53 -23.93
C LEU A 237 -9.62 -1.90 -24.43
N ASP A 238 -10.35 -1.94 -25.56
CA ASP A 238 -10.81 -3.20 -26.18
C ASP A 238 -9.65 -4.14 -26.53
N ALA A 239 -8.47 -3.60 -26.86
CA ALA A 239 -7.28 -4.37 -27.20
C ALA A 239 -6.57 -5.01 -25.99
N HIS A 240 -7.01 -4.70 -24.76
CA HIS A 240 -6.40 -5.17 -23.53
C HIS A 240 -7.20 -6.31 -22.88
N THR A 241 -6.50 -7.12 -22.08
CA THR A 241 -7.13 -8.20 -21.31
C THR A 241 -7.93 -7.64 -20.14
N ASP A 242 -8.82 -8.47 -19.59
CA ASP A 242 -9.64 -8.06 -18.46
C ASP A 242 -8.76 -7.69 -17.26
N LYS A 243 -9.14 -6.61 -16.57
CA LYS A 243 -8.48 -6.14 -15.35
C LYS A 243 -6.97 -5.98 -15.49
N SER A 244 -6.50 -5.50 -16.63
CA SER A 244 -5.08 -5.25 -16.88
C SER A 244 -4.69 -3.77 -16.90
N VAL A 245 -5.65 -2.87 -17.12
CA VAL A 245 -5.40 -1.43 -17.35
C VAL A 245 -5.58 -0.61 -16.09
N VAL A 246 -4.59 0.22 -15.75
CA VAL A 246 -4.71 1.26 -14.73
C VAL A 246 -5.34 2.51 -15.34
N TYR A 247 -6.49 2.94 -14.82
CA TYR A 247 -7.10 4.20 -15.23
C TYR A 247 -6.69 5.32 -14.28
N VAL A 248 -6.32 6.49 -14.79
CA VAL A 248 -5.77 7.60 -14.01
C VAL A 248 -6.47 8.92 -14.39
N ALA A 249 -7.09 9.58 -13.40
CA ALA A 249 -7.69 10.91 -13.60
C ALA A 249 -7.82 11.72 -12.29
N PHE A 250 -7.44 13.01 -12.35
CA PHE A 250 -7.45 13.94 -11.19
C PHE A 250 -8.43 15.11 -11.39
N GLY A 251 -9.61 14.85 -11.97
CA GLY A 251 -10.70 15.84 -12.03
C GLY A 251 -10.42 17.01 -12.98
N SER A 252 -11.00 18.19 -12.70
CA SER A 252 -10.90 19.41 -13.54
C SER A 252 -10.10 20.56 -12.92
N PHE A 253 -9.76 20.47 -11.62
CA PHE A 253 -9.08 21.54 -10.88
C PHE A 253 -7.69 21.16 -10.37
N THR A 254 -7.38 19.87 -10.20
CA THR A 254 -6.07 19.46 -9.70
C THR A 254 -5.00 19.83 -10.70
N ILE A 255 -3.94 20.47 -10.19
CA ILE A 255 -2.75 20.85 -10.94
C ILE A 255 -1.58 20.21 -10.23
N PHE A 256 -0.74 19.51 -10.98
CA PHE A 256 0.49 18.94 -10.45
C PHE A 256 1.63 19.93 -10.62
N ASP A 257 2.51 20.00 -9.63
CA ASP A 257 3.83 20.52 -9.91
C ASP A 257 4.57 19.57 -10.89
N PRO A 258 5.54 20.07 -11.66
CA PRO A 258 6.26 19.26 -12.64
C PRO A 258 7.00 18.03 -12.09
N ARG A 259 7.39 18.03 -10.81
CA ARG A 259 8.04 16.88 -10.18
C ARG A 259 7.01 15.81 -9.87
N GLN A 260 5.89 16.16 -9.24
CA GLN A 260 4.81 15.21 -8.97
C GLN A 260 4.25 14.57 -10.25
N PHE A 261 4.16 15.33 -11.34
CA PHE A 261 3.75 14.79 -12.64
C PHE A 261 4.72 13.71 -13.15
N ARG A 262 6.02 13.95 -13.04
CA ARG A 262 7.05 13.00 -13.46
C ARG A 262 7.04 11.75 -12.58
N GLU A 263 6.89 11.90 -11.27
CA GLU A 263 6.78 10.78 -10.33
C GLU A 263 5.60 9.86 -10.66
N LEU A 264 4.43 10.43 -10.96
CA LEU A 264 3.28 9.61 -11.39
C LEU A 264 3.53 8.95 -12.75
N ALA A 265 4.10 9.67 -13.71
CA ALA A 265 4.44 9.14 -15.03
C ALA A 265 5.41 7.94 -14.94
N GLU A 266 6.51 8.11 -14.21
CA GLU A 266 7.50 7.08 -13.97
C GLU A 266 6.90 5.93 -13.15
N GLY A 267 6.10 6.22 -12.12
CA GLY A 267 5.38 5.21 -11.34
C GLY A 267 4.49 4.34 -12.20
N LEU A 268 3.72 4.94 -13.12
CA LEU A 268 2.89 4.21 -14.09
C LEU A 268 3.73 3.34 -15.03
N GLU A 269 4.84 3.85 -15.57
CA GLU A 269 5.77 3.05 -16.38
C GLU A 269 6.38 1.88 -15.58
N LEU A 270 6.74 2.10 -14.31
CA LEU A 270 7.31 1.10 -13.41
C LEU A 270 6.33 0.00 -13.03
N THR A 271 5.01 0.26 -13.03
CA THR A 271 4.02 -0.81 -12.79
C THR A 271 4.13 -1.95 -13.82
N GLY A 272 4.64 -1.64 -15.02
CA GLY A 272 4.64 -2.54 -16.17
C GLY A 272 3.24 -2.93 -16.64
N ARG A 273 2.20 -2.25 -16.16
CA ARG A 273 0.80 -2.45 -16.57
C ARG A 273 0.43 -1.43 -17.65
N PRO A 274 -0.44 -1.79 -18.60
CA PRO A 274 -1.07 -0.82 -19.47
C PRO A 274 -1.79 0.26 -18.66
N PHE A 275 -1.72 1.52 -19.06
CA PHE A 275 -2.46 2.60 -18.37
C PHE A 275 -3.14 3.57 -19.33
N LEU A 276 -4.31 4.06 -18.94
CA LEU A 276 -5.01 5.15 -19.58
C LEU A 276 -5.00 6.35 -18.63
N TRP A 277 -4.38 7.44 -19.05
CA TRP A 277 -4.23 8.62 -18.21
C TRP A 277 -4.85 9.87 -18.87
N VAL A 278 -5.77 10.49 -18.14
CA VAL A 278 -6.32 11.81 -18.47
C VAL A 278 -5.36 12.91 -18.03
N VAL A 279 -4.72 13.56 -19.00
CA VAL A 279 -3.81 14.70 -18.79
C VAL A 279 -4.34 15.92 -19.52
N ARG A 280 -4.92 16.87 -18.77
CA ARG A 280 -5.47 18.10 -19.35
C ARG A 280 -4.34 19.02 -19.87
N PRO A 281 -4.61 19.92 -20.84
CA PRO A 281 -3.59 20.87 -21.31
C PRO A 281 -3.04 21.81 -20.22
N ASP A 282 -3.78 22.01 -19.13
CA ASP A 282 -3.47 22.88 -18.01
C ASP A 282 -3.00 22.12 -16.74
N PHE A 283 -2.71 20.82 -16.87
CA PHE A 283 -2.52 19.91 -15.73
C PHE A 283 -1.24 20.17 -14.91
N THR A 284 -0.32 21.01 -15.41
CA THR A 284 0.92 21.38 -14.71
C THR A 284 1.18 22.88 -14.74
N THR A 285 1.77 23.44 -13.69
CA THR A 285 2.29 24.82 -13.71
C THR A 285 3.56 24.91 -14.57
N ASN A 286 3.77 26.05 -15.25
CA ASN A 286 4.85 26.30 -16.21
C ASN A 286 6.20 25.69 -15.76
N GLY A 287 6.56 24.53 -16.33
CA GLY A 287 7.78 23.81 -15.92
C GLY A 287 7.98 22.41 -16.50
N LEU A 288 6.93 21.74 -17.02
CA LEU A 288 7.13 20.60 -17.91
C LEU A 288 7.41 21.11 -19.33
N SER A 289 8.55 20.74 -19.93
CA SER A 289 8.80 21.10 -21.32
C SER A 289 7.85 20.33 -22.25
N LYS A 290 7.37 20.98 -23.30
CA LYS A 290 6.51 20.32 -24.30
C LYS A 290 7.23 19.12 -24.90
N GLU A 291 8.54 19.26 -25.10
CA GLU A 291 9.41 18.19 -25.58
C GLU A 291 9.39 16.96 -24.67
N TRP A 292 9.47 17.12 -23.34
CA TRP A 292 9.43 15.99 -22.41
C TRP A 292 8.08 15.28 -22.45
N PHE A 293 6.98 16.05 -22.48
CA PHE A 293 5.64 15.49 -22.51
C PHE A 293 5.35 14.73 -23.81
N ASP A 294 5.79 15.29 -24.94
CA ASP A 294 5.69 14.65 -26.25
C ASP A 294 6.56 13.37 -26.28
N GLU A 295 7.76 13.40 -25.70
CA GLU A 295 8.63 12.21 -25.58
C GLU A 295 7.99 11.11 -24.74
N PHE A 296 7.49 11.44 -23.54
CA PHE A 296 6.79 10.51 -22.66
C PHE A 296 5.59 9.88 -23.37
N THR A 297 4.72 10.69 -23.98
CA THR A 297 3.53 10.23 -24.69
C THR A 297 3.89 9.29 -25.83
N ASN A 298 4.91 9.64 -26.63
CA ASN A 298 5.39 8.79 -27.72
C ASN A 298 5.99 7.47 -27.19
N ARG A 299 6.81 7.54 -26.12
CA ARG A 299 7.46 6.37 -25.53
C ARG A 299 6.45 5.35 -25.01
N VAL A 300 5.38 5.80 -24.34
CA VAL A 300 4.38 4.89 -23.79
C VAL A 300 3.41 4.38 -24.86
N ALA A 301 3.14 5.18 -25.90
CA ALA A 301 2.29 4.80 -27.03
C ALA A 301 2.97 3.76 -27.95
N VAL A 302 4.24 3.95 -28.32
CA VAL A 302 5.00 3.02 -29.20
C VAL A 302 5.09 1.63 -28.57
N ASN A 303 5.21 1.57 -27.26
CA ASN A 303 5.28 0.30 -26.52
C ASN A 303 3.91 -0.33 -26.25
N GLY A 304 2.81 0.32 -26.65
CA GLY A 304 1.44 -0.09 -26.33
C GLY A 304 1.11 -0.05 -24.83
N ARG A 305 1.97 0.57 -24.01
CA ARG A 305 1.89 0.54 -22.54
C ARG A 305 1.07 1.68 -21.95
N GLY A 306 0.91 2.79 -22.66
CA GLY A 306 0.19 3.93 -22.15
C GLY A 306 -0.62 4.63 -23.23
N MET A 307 -1.82 5.05 -22.88
CA MET A 307 -2.62 5.97 -23.67
C MET A 307 -2.86 7.25 -22.86
N ILE A 308 -2.46 8.38 -23.43
CA ILE A 308 -2.66 9.71 -22.84
C ILE A 308 -3.76 10.40 -23.63
N VAL A 309 -4.76 10.92 -22.93
CA VAL A 309 -5.88 11.68 -23.52
C VAL A 309 -6.12 12.95 -22.71
N SER A 310 -6.60 14.01 -23.35
CA SER A 310 -6.93 15.26 -22.64
C SER A 310 -8.20 15.15 -21.81
N TRP A 311 -9.15 14.33 -22.26
CA TRP A 311 -10.39 13.98 -21.58
C TRP A 311 -10.95 12.68 -22.16
N CYS A 312 -11.74 11.94 -21.38
CA CYS A 312 -12.30 10.65 -21.81
C CYS A 312 -13.74 10.46 -21.33
N PRO A 313 -14.53 9.56 -21.94
CA PRO A 313 -15.84 9.18 -21.41
C PRO A 313 -15.68 8.31 -20.14
N GLN A 314 -15.33 8.95 -19.02
CA GLN A 314 -14.89 8.31 -17.76
C GLN A 314 -15.85 7.19 -17.29
N GLN A 315 -17.16 7.38 -17.41
CA GLN A 315 -18.14 6.36 -17.03
C GLN A 315 -18.01 5.07 -17.86
N GLN A 316 -17.78 5.21 -19.16
CA GLN A 316 -17.58 4.07 -20.06
C GLN A 316 -16.21 3.42 -19.81
N VAL A 317 -15.19 4.23 -19.52
CA VAL A 317 -13.86 3.75 -19.12
C VAL A 317 -13.94 2.92 -17.84
N LEU A 318 -14.54 3.45 -16.77
CA LEU A 318 -14.69 2.76 -15.48
C LEU A 318 -15.56 1.50 -15.58
N ALA A 319 -16.53 1.47 -16.50
CA ALA A 319 -17.32 0.27 -16.76
C ALA A 319 -16.60 -0.77 -17.66
N HIS A 320 -15.48 -0.39 -18.28
CA HIS A 320 -14.81 -1.22 -19.26
C HIS A 320 -14.13 -2.44 -18.61
N ARG A 321 -14.28 -3.63 -19.20
CA ARG A 321 -13.73 -4.91 -18.69
C ARG A 321 -12.22 -4.87 -18.39
N ALA A 322 -11.49 -4.12 -19.20
CA ALA A 322 -10.04 -4.00 -19.11
C ALA A 322 -9.56 -3.19 -17.89
N VAL A 323 -10.39 -2.31 -17.31
CA VAL A 323 -9.97 -1.44 -16.21
C VAL A 323 -9.88 -2.24 -14.91
N ALA A 324 -8.64 -2.32 -14.40
CA ALA A 324 -8.25 -3.03 -13.20
C ALA A 324 -8.54 -2.22 -11.94
N CYS A 325 -8.08 -0.97 -11.92
CA CYS A 325 -8.20 -0.04 -10.82
C CYS A 325 -8.20 1.42 -11.33
N PHE A 326 -8.62 2.33 -10.46
CA PHE A 326 -8.74 3.76 -10.74
C PHE A 326 -7.86 4.57 -9.79
N VAL A 327 -6.82 5.22 -10.31
CA VAL A 327 -6.03 6.22 -9.58
C VAL A 327 -6.76 7.55 -9.63
N SER A 328 -7.18 8.02 -8.47
CA SER A 328 -8.10 9.15 -8.35
C SER A 328 -7.75 10.07 -7.21
N HIS A 329 -7.94 11.37 -7.44
CA HIS A 329 -7.97 12.40 -6.41
C HIS A 329 -9.13 12.26 -5.40
N CYS A 330 -9.96 11.22 -5.46
CA CYS A 330 -11.09 10.99 -4.55
C CYS A 330 -12.20 12.06 -4.65
N GLY A 331 -12.36 12.72 -5.80
CA GLY A 331 -13.55 13.54 -6.04
C GLY A 331 -14.82 12.69 -5.93
N TRP A 332 -15.84 13.17 -5.23
CA TRP A 332 -17.01 12.35 -4.87
C TRP A 332 -17.75 11.76 -6.07
N ASN A 333 -17.97 12.54 -7.14
CA ASN A 333 -18.65 12.03 -8.33
C ASN A 333 -17.86 10.88 -9.00
N SER A 334 -16.56 11.04 -9.21
CA SER A 334 -15.70 9.99 -9.75
C SER A 334 -15.60 8.77 -8.83
N THR A 335 -15.68 9.00 -7.51
CA THR A 335 -15.71 7.95 -6.49
C THR A 335 -16.97 7.09 -6.63
N MET A 336 -18.14 7.74 -6.73
CA MET A 336 -19.40 7.05 -6.96
C MET A 336 -19.38 6.26 -8.29
N GLU A 337 -18.76 6.81 -9.34
CA GLU A 337 -18.62 6.11 -10.63
C GLU A 337 -17.74 4.86 -10.51
N GLY A 338 -16.67 4.91 -9.71
CA GLY A 338 -15.84 3.75 -9.39
C GLY A 338 -16.60 2.70 -8.58
N VAL A 339 -17.30 3.13 -7.52
CA VAL A 339 -18.12 2.25 -6.66
C VAL A 339 -19.20 1.52 -7.46
N ARG A 340 -19.93 2.24 -8.33
CA ARG A 340 -20.97 1.64 -9.20
C ARG A 340 -20.43 0.49 -10.05
N ASN A 341 -19.21 0.63 -10.57
CA ASN A 341 -18.61 -0.33 -11.50
C ASN A 341 -17.73 -1.37 -10.79
N GLY A 342 -17.66 -1.35 -9.45
CA GLY A 342 -16.82 -2.25 -8.66
C GLY A 342 -15.33 -2.11 -9.00
N VAL A 343 -14.90 -0.91 -9.40
CA VAL A 343 -13.50 -0.61 -9.71
C VAL A 343 -12.83 -0.13 -8.42
N PRO A 344 -11.81 -0.84 -7.92
CA PRO A 344 -11.08 -0.37 -6.77
C PRO A 344 -10.31 0.90 -7.04
N ILE A 345 -10.14 1.73 -6.01
CA ILE A 345 -9.62 3.09 -6.15
C ILE A 345 -8.29 3.24 -5.41
N LEU A 346 -7.25 3.67 -6.11
CA LEU A 346 -6.03 4.19 -5.49
C LEU A 346 -6.24 5.68 -5.21
N CYS A 347 -6.44 6.00 -3.94
CA CYS A 347 -6.81 7.29 -3.39
C CYS A 347 -5.61 8.21 -3.24
N TRP A 348 -5.64 9.35 -3.93
CA TRP A 348 -4.59 10.36 -3.90
C TRP A 348 -5.16 11.78 -3.76
N PRO A 349 -5.72 12.12 -2.59
CA PRO A 349 -6.40 13.41 -2.37
C PRO A 349 -5.41 14.58 -2.39
N TYR A 350 -5.87 15.75 -2.85
CA TYR A 350 -5.11 16.99 -2.88
C TYR A 350 -5.74 18.11 -2.03
N PHE A 351 -7.06 18.31 -2.13
CA PHE A 351 -7.73 19.42 -1.46
C PHE A 351 -9.19 19.09 -1.13
N VAL A 352 -9.83 19.96 -0.37
CA VAL A 352 -11.27 19.93 -0.05
C VAL A 352 -11.77 18.62 0.59
N ASP A 353 -12.93 18.13 0.19
CA ASP A 353 -13.59 16.92 0.67
C ASP A 353 -12.88 15.62 0.26
N GLN A 354 -11.87 15.68 -0.61
CA GLN A 354 -11.17 14.51 -1.13
C GLN A 354 -10.53 13.66 -0.04
N PHE A 355 -10.03 14.27 1.04
CA PHE A 355 -9.44 13.56 2.16
C PHE A 355 -10.49 12.77 2.96
N ALA A 356 -11.69 13.31 3.14
CA ALA A 356 -12.81 12.61 3.77
C ALA A 356 -13.30 11.45 2.89
N ASN A 357 -13.35 11.68 1.57
CA ASN A 357 -13.73 10.67 0.60
C ASN A 357 -12.72 9.52 0.55
N ARG A 358 -11.41 9.81 0.67
CA ARG A 358 -10.36 8.78 0.85
C ARG A 358 -10.67 7.90 2.07
N SER A 359 -11.03 8.48 3.21
CA SER A 359 -11.35 7.70 4.42
C SER A 359 -12.58 6.80 4.20
N TYR A 360 -13.59 7.26 3.46
CA TYR A 360 -14.69 6.40 3.04
C TYR A 360 -14.21 5.19 2.23
N ILE A 361 -13.40 5.44 1.20
CA ILE A 361 -12.93 4.41 0.29
C ILE A 361 -12.01 3.40 1.00
N CYS A 362 -11.05 3.88 1.78
CA CYS A 362 -10.02 3.07 2.40
C CYS A 362 -10.48 2.42 3.71
N ASP A 363 -11.13 3.18 4.58
CA ASP A 363 -11.35 2.78 5.98
C ASP A 363 -12.75 2.18 6.18
N ILE A 364 -13.77 2.75 5.51
CA ILE A 364 -15.17 2.36 5.68
C ILE A 364 -15.57 1.29 4.67
N TRP A 365 -15.57 1.61 3.37
CA TRP A 365 -15.98 0.69 2.31
C TRP A 365 -14.91 -0.37 2.04
N ARG A 366 -13.64 -0.03 2.32
CA ARG A 366 -12.47 -0.89 2.06
C ARG A 366 -12.39 -1.33 0.60
N THR A 367 -12.75 -0.41 -0.31
CA THR A 367 -12.76 -0.60 -1.77
C THR A 367 -11.58 0.11 -2.43
N GLY A 368 -10.56 0.51 -1.68
CA GLY A 368 -9.40 1.20 -2.22
C GLY A 368 -8.27 1.41 -1.21
N LEU A 369 -7.16 1.96 -1.69
CA LEU A 369 -5.94 2.20 -0.92
C LEU A 369 -5.52 3.65 -1.00
N ALA A 370 -4.89 4.16 0.06
CA ALA A 370 -4.31 5.50 0.06
C ALA A 370 -2.88 5.54 -0.49
N VAL A 371 -2.58 6.51 -1.34
CA VAL A 371 -1.22 7.01 -1.54
C VAL A 371 -0.84 7.87 -0.33
N THR A 372 0.37 7.68 0.17
CA THR A 372 0.93 8.26 1.40
C THR A 372 2.08 9.18 0.98
N PRO A 373 1.76 10.38 0.47
CA PRO A 373 2.78 11.30 -0.01
C PRO A 373 3.88 11.52 1.03
N GLY A 374 5.11 11.72 0.55
CA GLY A 374 6.25 12.11 1.38
C GLY A 374 6.00 13.43 2.11
N GLU A 375 6.91 13.82 2.98
CA GLU A 375 6.77 15.05 3.80
C GLU A 375 6.65 16.35 2.97
N ASP A 376 7.03 16.32 1.69
CA ASP A 376 6.87 17.40 0.71
C ASP A 376 5.51 17.41 -0.02
N GLY A 377 4.61 16.49 0.33
CA GLY A 377 3.32 16.31 -0.32
C GLY A 377 3.37 15.51 -1.62
N VAL A 378 4.55 14.99 -2.01
CA VAL A 378 4.74 14.22 -3.25
C VAL A 378 4.59 12.72 -3.00
N GLY A 379 3.62 12.07 -3.64
CA GLY A 379 3.58 10.59 -3.68
C GLY A 379 4.63 10.08 -4.67
N THR A 380 5.52 9.20 -4.20
CA THR A 380 6.70 8.76 -4.95
C THR A 380 6.38 7.59 -5.88
N LYS A 381 7.13 7.44 -6.97
CA LYS A 381 7.03 6.32 -7.90
C LYS A 381 7.23 4.95 -7.23
N GLU A 382 8.05 4.89 -6.17
CA GLU A 382 8.28 3.67 -5.38
C GLU A 382 7.08 3.33 -4.47
N GLU A 383 6.35 4.33 -3.97
CA GLU A 383 5.16 4.10 -3.12
C GLU A 383 4.04 3.36 -3.87
N VAL A 384 3.93 3.66 -5.16
CA VAL A 384 3.02 2.97 -6.10
C VAL A 384 3.47 1.54 -6.37
N ALA A 385 4.78 1.27 -6.40
CA ALA A 385 5.34 -0.01 -6.82
C ALA A 385 5.48 -1.07 -5.70
N VAL A 386 5.60 -0.65 -4.43
CA VAL A 386 6.16 -1.49 -3.34
C VAL A 386 5.15 -2.06 -2.37
N LYS A 387 3.83 -1.82 -2.49
CA LYS A 387 2.84 -2.43 -1.58
C LYS A 387 2.74 -3.97 -1.64
N LEU A 388 3.75 -4.67 -2.17
CA LEU A 388 3.88 -6.10 -2.46
C LEU A 388 5.09 -6.79 -1.75
N GLY A 389 4.86 -7.82 -0.89
CA GLY A 389 5.85 -8.49 0.03
C GLY A 389 6.43 -9.88 -0.39
N LEU A 390 7.44 -10.43 0.34
CA LEU A 390 8.52 -11.25 -0.28
C LEU A 390 9.27 -12.40 0.50
N GLY A 391 9.20 -12.51 1.83
CA GLY A 391 10.18 -13.30 2.63
C GLY A 391 10.01 -14.83 2.71
N HIS A 392 8.85 -15.37 2.35
CA HIS A 392 8.52 -16.80 2.53
C HIS A 392 8.75 -17.66 1.29
N VAL A 393 8.74 -17.04 0.10
CA VAL A 393 8.76 -17.75 -1.19
C VAL A 393 10.13 -18.36 -1.50
N MET A 394 11.21 -17.62 -1.23
CA MET A 394 12.58 -18.02 -1.58
C MET A 394 13.04 -19.36 -0.95
N PRO A 395 12.97 -19.57 0.37
CA PRO A 395 13.47 -20.83 0.97
C PRO A 395 12.63 -22.05 0.57
N LEU A 396 11.33 -21.89 0.34
CA LEU A 396 10.46 -22.95 -0.19
C LEU A 396 10.79 -23.27 -1.65
N MET A 397 11.11 -22.25 -2.46
CA MET A 397 11.53 -22.45 -3.85
C MET A 397 12.86 -23.21 -3.91
N GLU A 398 13.80 -22.89 -3.01
CA GLU A 398 15.07 -23.60 -2.93
C GLU A 398 14.89 -25.07 -2.53
N LEU A 399 14.06 -25.34 -1.53
CA LEU A 399 13.69 -26.72 -1.20
C LEU A 399 13.08 -27.44 -2.41
N SER A 400 12.21 -26.76 -3.17
CA SER A 400 11.55 -27.32 -4.34
C SER A 400 12.54 -27.72 -5.43
N HIS A 401 13.56 -26.89 -5.70
CA HIS A 401 14.64 -27.24 -6.63
C HIS A 401 15.42 -28.47 -6.19
N ARG A 402 15.72 -28.60 -4.89
CA ARG A 402 16.41 -29.79 -4.36
C ARG A 402 15.57 -31.04 -4.52
N LEU A 403 14.26 -30.96 -4.27
CA LEU A 403 13.34 -32.09 -4.50
C LEU A 403 13.28 -32.50 -5.97
N VAL A 404 13.21 -31.52 -6.89
CA VAL A 404 13.27 -31.79 -8.35
C VAL A 404 14.60 -32.43 -8.75
N GLY A 405 15.72 -31.99 -8.17
CA GLY A 405 17.03 -32.61 -8.37
C GLY A 405 17.08 -34.10 -7.99
N HIS A 406 16.19 -34.55 -7.12
CA HIS A 406 16.00 -35.96 -6.74
C HIS A 406 14.85 -36.67 -7.49
N GLY A 407 14.32 -36.05 -8.55
CA GLY A 407 13.32 -36.66 -9.44
C GLY A 407 11.87 -36.55 -8.97
N LEU A 408 11.56 -35.66 -8.02
CA LEU A 408 10.17 -35.34 -7.67
C LEU A 408 9.60 -34.26 -8.60
N GLU A 409 8.32 -34.37 -8.94
CA GLU A 409 7.57 -33.28 -9.58
C GLU A 409 7.02 -32.35 -8.50
N VAL A 410 7.15 -31.03 -8.68
CA VAL A 410 6.71 -30.03 -7.70
C VAL A 410 5.71 -29.06 -8.32
N ASP A 411 4.52 -28.96 -7.73
CA ASP A 411 3.57 -27.87 -7.94
C ASP A 411 3.82 -26.77 -6.90
N PHE A 412 4.43 -25.67 -7.32
CA PHE A 412 4.74 -24.54 -6.43
C PHE A 412 3.58 -23.56 -6.36
N VAL A 413 2.76 -23.66 -5.31
CA VAL A 413 1.58 -22.84 -5.13
C VAL A 413 1.93 -21.48 -4.53
N ASN A 414 1.63 -20.41 -5.26
CA ASN A 414 1.71 -19.04 -4.80
C ASN A 414 0.33 -18.38 -4.80
N THR A 415 0.21 -17.28 -4.04
CA THR A 415 -0.90 -16.37 -4.20
C THR A 415 -0.84 -15.71 -5.59
N HIS A 416 -1.97 -15.35 -6.20
CA HIS A 416 -2.01 -14.64 -7.49
C HIS A 416 -1.03 -13.48 -7.54
N TYR A 417 -1.00 -12.76 -6.43
CA TYR A 417 -0.13 -11.65 -6.20
C TYR A 417 1.37 -11.95 -6.25
N ASN A 418 1.82 -12.95 -5.48
CA ASN A 418 3.24 -13.33 -5.45
C ASN A 418 3.64 -14.05 -6.73
N HIS A 419 2.72 -14.80 -7.32
CA HIS A 419 2.90 -15.51 -8.57
C HIS A 419 3.21 -14.55 -9.73
N ASP A 420 2.39 -13.50 -9.91
CA ASP A 420 2.59 -12.49 -10.96
C ASP A 420 3.97 -11.83 -10.85
N ARG A 421 4.43 -11.52 -9.63
CA ARG A 421 5.73 -10.89 -9.42
C ARG A 421 6.90 -11.83 -9.70
N ALA A 422 6.78 -13.09 -9.30
CA ALA A 422 7.82 -14.10 -9.53
C ALA A 422 8.01 -14.31 -11.03
N LEU A 423 6.92 -14.43 -11.78
CA LEU A 423 6.97 -14.55 -13.24
C LEU A 423 7.57 -13.31 -13.91
N LYS A 424 7.22 -12.10 -13.46
CA LYS A 424 7.80 -10.85 -14.00
C LYS A 424 9.32 -10.78 -13.78
N ALA A 425 9.79 -11.11 -12.58
CA ALA A 425 11.22 -11.13 -12.27
C ALA A 425 11.97 -12.19 -13.10
N MET A 426 11.41 -13.41 -13.20
CA MET A 426 11.98 -14.48 -14.05
C MET A 426 12.04 -14.09 -15.53
N ALA A 427 10.99 -13.45 -16.05
CA ALA A 427 10.93 -13.00 -17.44
C ALA A 427 11.98 -11.93 -17.76
N ALA A 428 12.28 -11.03 -16.82
CA ALA A 428 13.33 -10.01 -16.97
C ALA A 428 14.74 -10.61 -17.06
N GLU A 429 14.96 -11.81 -16.52
CA GLU A 429 16.29 -12.41 -16.40
C GLU A 429 16.62 -13.50 -17.41
N ARG A 430 15.62 -14.29 -17.87
CA ARG A 430 15.86 -15.52 -18.65
C ARG A 430 15.12 -15.60 -19.99
N GLY A 431 14.19 -14.69 -20.28
CA GLY A 431 13.13 -14.98 -21.25
C GLY A 431 12.20 -16.07 -20.71
N ALA A 432 10.92 -16.06 -21.10
CA ALA A 432 9.90 -16.93 -20.49
C ALA A 432 10.22 -18.43 -20.63
N VAL A 433 10.79 -19.04 -19.59
CA VAL A 433 10.97 -20.49 -19.46
C VAL A 433 10.63 -20.85 -18.02
N ASP A 434 9.76 -21.85 -17.85
CA ASP A 434 9.46 -22.41 -16.53
C ASP A 434 10.74 -22.96 -15.88
N PRO A 435 10.92 -22.81 -14.56
CA PRO A 435 12.00 -23.48 -13.84
C PRO A 435 11.92 -25.00 -14.10
N ASP A 436 13.02 -25.59 -14.59
CA ASP A 436 13.11 -27.02 -14.95
C ASP A 436 12.47 -27.91 -13.86
N GLY A 437 11.31 -28.52 -14.15
CA GLY A 437 10.61 -29.47 -13.27
C GLY A 437 9.74 -28.88 -12.15
N ILE A 438 9.58 -27.55 -12.05
CA ILE A 438 8.67 -26.90 -11.09
C ILE A 438 7.50 -26.27 -11.85
N HIS A 439 6.28 -26.71 -11.57
CA HIS A 439 5.07 -26.15 -12.13
C HIS A 439 4.51 -25.06 -11.20
N MET A 440 4.59 -23.80 -11.62
CA MET A 440 4.10 -22.67 -10.83
C MET A 440 2.57 -22.63 -10.85
N VAL A 441 1.93 -22.58 -9.67
CA VAL A 441 0.47 -22.51 -9.51
C VAL A 441 0.08 -21.21 -8.82
N SER A 442 -1.09 -20.67 -9.19
CA SER A 442 -1.57 -19.37 -8.76
C SER A 442 -2.96 -19.51 -8.13
N LEU A 443 -3.10 -19.16 -6.84
CA LEU A 443 -4.36 -19.23 -6.08
C LEU A 443 -4.71 -17.89 -5.42
N PRO A 444 -5.98 -17.60 -5.10
CA PRO A 444 -6.35 -16.35 -4.42
C PRO A 444 -5.84 -16.31 -2.98
N ASP A 445 -5.46 -15.13 -2.49
CA ASP A 445 -5.01 -14.92 -1.10
C ASP A 445 -6.13 -14.48 -0.14
N GLY A 446 -7.36 -14.34 -0.66
CA GLY A 446 -8.51 -13.84 0.11
C GLY A 446 -8.46 -12.34 0.39
N MET A 447 -7.40 -11.68 -0.07
CA MET A 447 -7.28 -10.24 -0.05
C MET A 447 -7.83 -9.72 -1.39
N GLY A 448 -8.68 -8.69 -1.37
CA GLY A 448 -9.06 -7.98 -2.59
C GLY A 448 -7.81 -7.49 -3.33
N PRO A 449 -7.88 -7.11 -4.61
CA PRO A 449 -6.71 -6.64 -5.39
C PRO A 449 -5.86 -5.58 -4.66
N ASP A 450 -6.50 -4.77 -3.81
CA ASP A 450 -5.90 -3.67 -3.04
C ASP A 450 -5.76 -3.95 -1.54
N GLY A 451 -5.91 -5.20 -1.11
CA GLY A 451 -5.60 -5.57 0.27
C GLY A 451 -4.12 -5.29 0.61
N ASP A 452 -3.87 -4.64 1.74
CA ASP A 452 -2.51 -4.41 2.23
C ASP A 452 -1.87 -5.74 2.64
N ARG A 453 -0.99 -6.27 1.78
CA ARG A 453 -0.26 -7.53 2.03
C ARG A 453 0.96 -7.34 2.93
N THR A 454 1.20 -6.12 3.43
CA THR A 454 2.13 -5.87 4.54
C THR A 454 1.46 -6.06 5.91
N ASP A 455 0.12 -6.05 5.97
CA ASP A 455 -0.65 -6.46 7.15
C ASP A 455 -0.74 -7.99 7.24
N ILE A 456 0.34 -8.60 7.70
CA ILE A 456 0.51 -10.06 7.74
C ILE A 456 -0.54 -10.78 8.59
N ALA A 457 -1.15 -10.09 9.56
CA ALA A 457 -2.20 -10.66 10.39
C ALA A 457 -3.53 -10.77 9.64
N LEU A 458 -3.91 -9.72 8.89
CA LEU A 458 -5.08 -9.78 8.01
C LEU A 458 -4.90 -10.79 6.89
N LEU A 459 -3.74 -10.77 6.22
CA LEU A 459 -3.40 -11.72 5.16
C LEU A 459 -3.50 -13.17 5.69
N GLY A 460 -2.88 -13.44 6.84
CA GLY A 460 -2.93 -14.75 7.51
C GLY A 460 -4.36 -15.23 7.80
N SER A 461 -5.27 -14.31 8.17
CA SER A 461 -6.67 -14.64 8.46
C SER A 461 -7.53 -14.92 7.21
N GLY A 462 -7.20 -14.30 6.07
CA GLY A 462 -7.96 -14.43 4.82
C GLY A 462 -7.61 -15.66 3.99
N LEU A 463 -6.34 -16.10 4.05
CA LEU A 463 -5.81 -17.22 3.28
C LEU A 463 -6.64 -18.52 3.36
N PRO A 464 -7.07 -19.01 4.55
CA PRO A 464 -7.83 -20.26 4.63
C PRO A 464 -9.14 -20.20 3.84
N ALA A 465 -9.88 -19.09 3.96
CA ALA A 465 -11.18 -18.94 3.31
C ALA A 465 -11.06 -18.92 1.78
N ALA A 466 -9.95 -18.42 1.25
CA ALA A 466 -9.73 -18.33 -0.19
C ALA A 466 -9.05 -19.57 -0.78
N MET A 467 -8.12 -20.20 -0.05
CA MET A 467 -7.26 -21.25 -0.60
C MET A 467 -7.77 -22.67 -0.33
N LEU A 468 -8.52 -22.94 0.75
CA LEU A 468 -8.90 -24.31 1.12
C LEU A 468 -9.64 -25.06 0.00
N GLY A 469 -10.67 -24.44 -0.59
CA GLY A 469 -11.46 -25.05 -1.66
C GLY A 469 -10.65 -25.34 -2.92
N PRO A 470 -10.00 -24.33 -3.53
CA PRO A 470 -9.15 -24.53 -4.71
C PRO A 470 -8.00 -25.51 -4.47
N LEU A 471 -7.38 -25.50 -3.28
CA LEU A 471 -6.29 -26.40 -2.95
C LEU A 471 -6.78 -27.85 -2.80
N GLU A 472 -7.96 -28.07 -2.21
CA GLU A 472 -8.59 -29.38 -2.15
C GLU A 472 -8.90 -29.93 -3.55
N GLU A 473 -9.46 -29.11 -4.44
CA GLU A 473 -9.74 -29.48 -5.82
C GLU A 473 -8.45 -29.88 -6.57
N MET A 474 -7.39 -29.10 -6.39
CA MET A 474 -6.07 -29.41 -6.98
C MET A 474 -5.52 -30.73 -6.44
N ILE A 475 -5.58 -30.95 -5.13
CA ILE A 475 -5.11 -32.18 -4.49
C ILE A 475 -5.84 -33.39 -5.06
N ARG A 476 -7.17 -33.33 -5.20
CA ARG A 476 -7.98 -34.43 -5.72
C ARG A 476 -7.75 -34.67 -7.22
N SER A 477 -7.73 -33.60 -8.02
CA SER A 477 -7.62 -33.69 -9.47
C SER A 477 -6.25 -34.21 -9.93
N LYS A 478 -5.17 -33.71 -9.32
CA LYS A 478 -3.80 -34.16 -9.59
C LYS A 478 -3.37 -35.38 -8.78
N LYS A 479 -4.24 -35.87 -7.88
CA LYS A 479 -3.96 -36.99 -6.96
C LYS A 479 -2.69 -36.75 -6.12
N ILE A 480 -2.55 -35.52 -5.62
CA ILE A 480 -1.43 -35.10 -4.80
C ILE A 480 -1.42 -35.91 -3.50
N LYS A 481 -0.29 -36.55 -3.19
CA LYS A 481 -0.11 -37.36 -1.98
C LYS A 481 0.52 -36.59 -0.82
N TRP A 482 1.30 -35.57 -1.13
CA TRP A 482 2.05 -34.78 -0.16
C TRP A 482 1.82 -33.29 -0.40
N LEU A 483 1.53 -32.58 0.68
CA LEU A 483 1.47 -31.13 0.72
C LEU A 483 2.59 -30.64 1.66
N ILE A 484 3.50 -29.82 1.14
CA ILE A 484 4.48 -29.08 1.95
C ILE A 484 3.91 -27.67 2.12
N ALA A 485 3.51 -27.32 3.34
CA ALA A 485 2.92 -26.01 3.64
C ALA A 485 3.86 -25.20 4.55
N ASP A 486 3.95 -23.88 4.33
CA ASP A 486 4.62 -22.99 5.28
C ASP A 486 3.99 -23.12 6.68
N ALA A 487 4.79 -23.07 7.74
CA ALA A 487 4.31 -23.20 9.12
C ALA A 487 3.27 -22.14 9.51
N SER A 488 3.28 -20.95 8.87
CA SER A 488 2.23 -19.93 9.00
C SER A 488 0.90 -20.36 8.37
N MET A 489 0.93 -21.28 7.40
CA MET A 489 -0.23 -21.87 6.72
C MET A 489 -0.65 -23.23 7.29
N CYS A 490 -0.33 -23.50 8.55
CA CYS A 490 -0.78 -24.66 9.33
C CYS A 490 -2.29 -24.96 9.31
N TRP A 491 -3.16 -24.03 8.90
CA TRP A 491 -4.56 -24.33 8.57
C TRP A 491 -4.71 -25.35 7.43
N ALA A 492 -3.69 -25.51 6.57
CA ALA A 492 -3.64 -26.55 5.53
C ALA A 492 -3.66 -27.97 6.10
N MET A 493 -3.38 -28.15 7.40
CA MET A 493 -3.58 -29.44 8.10
C MET A 493 -5.03 -29.93 8.04
N GLU A 494 -6.01 -29.03 7.88
CA GLU A 494 -7.41 -29.39 7.70
C GLU A 494 -7.62 -30.24 6.42
N LEU A 495 -6.82 -30.00 5.38
CA LEU A 495 -6.85 -30.75 4.12
C LEU A 495 -6.35 -32.18 4.27
N ALA A 496 -5.48 -32.46 5.25
CA ALA A 496 -5.00 -33.82 5.50
C ALA A 496 -6.16 -34.76 5.82
N ALA A 497 -7.10 -34.29 6.63
CA ALA A 497 -8.27 -35.07 7.07
C ALA A 497 -9.34 -35.19 5.98
N THR A 498 -9.56 -34.15 5.16
CA THR A 498 -10.64 -34.13 4.17
C THR A 498 -10.22 -34.71 2.81
N ALA A 499 -9.02 -34.36 2.34
CA ALA A 499 -8.53 -34.74 1.03
C ALA A 499 -7.68 -36.03 1.03
N GLY A 500 -7.30 -36.54 2.21
CA GLY A 500 -6.49 -37.75 2.35
C GLY A 500 -5.03 -37.56 1.95
N VAL A 501 -4.51 -36.34 2.08
CA VAL A 501 -3.11 -35.97 1.77
C VAL A 501 -2.24 -36.00 3.04
N ARG A 502 -0.96 -36.32 2.91
CA ARG A 502 0.01 -36.16 4.00
C ARG A 502 0.57 -34.74 3.99
N VAL A 503 0.69 -34.11 5.16
CA VAL A 503 1.19 -32.74 5.27
C VAL A 503 2.54 -32.73 5.97
N ALA A 504 3.51 -32.05 5.35
CA ALA A 504 4.74 -31.60 5.96
C ALA A 504 4.66 -30.09 6.18
N LEU A 505 5.13 -29.60 7.32
CA LEU A 505 5.24 -28.17 7.57
C LEU A 505 6.66 -27.71 7.27
N PHE A 506 6.81 -26.53 6.69
CA PHE A 506 8.10 -25.91 6.44
C PHE A 506 8.25 -24.65 7.30
N SER A 507 9.26 -24.63 8.17
CA SER A 507 9.57 -23.48 9.02
C SER A 507 10.42 -22.46 8.25
N THR A 508 9.83 -21.31 7.93
CA THR A 508 10.50 -20.14 7.35
C THR A 508 11.23 -19.26 8.37
N PHE A 509 11.11 -19.59 9.64
CA PHE A 509 11.81 -18.97 10.77
C PHE A 509 12.62 -20.03 11.54
N SER A 510 13.47 -19.58 12.46
CA SER A 510 14.36 -20.44 13.25
C SER A 510 13.60 -21.50 14.06
N ALA A 511 14.25 -22.63 14.36
CA ALA A 511 13.65 -23.65 15.22
C ALA A 511 13.35 -23.08 16.62
N ALA A 512 14.17 -22.14 17.10
CA ALA A 512 13.94 -21.44 18.35
C ALA A 512 12.63 -20.64 18.37
N VAL A 513 12.33 -19.92 17.28
CA VAL A 513 11.08 -19.17 17.13
C VAL A 513 9.88 -20.12 17.02
N PHE A 514 10.05 -21.25 16.34
CA PHE A 514 9.03 -22.30 16.30
C PHE A 514 8.77 -22.88 17.70
N ALA A 515 9.81 -23.19 18.46
CA ALA A 515 9.69 -23.65 19.84
C ALA A 515 8.98 -22.61 20.72
N LEU A 516 9.34 -21.32 20.62
CA LEU A 516 8.66 -20.21 21.29
C LEU A 516 7.17 -20.17 20.94
N ARG A 517 6.83 -20.31 19.65
CA ARG A 517 5.43 -20.40 19.19
C ARG A 517 4.67 -21.53 19.90
N LEU A 518 5.25 -22.73 20.00
CA LEU A 518 4.60 -23.87 20.64
C LEU A 518 4.36 -23.66 22.14
N HIS A 519 5.17 -22.82 22.78
CA HIS A 519 5.06 -22.50 24.20
C HIS A 519 4.13 -21.31 24.50
N VAL A 520 3.56 -20.64 23.49
CA VAL A 520 2.60 -19.53 23.67
C VAL A 520 1.47 -19.87 24.66
N PRO A 521 0.77 -21.02 24.58
CA PRO A 521 -0.28 -21.35 25.53
C PRO A 521 0.21 -21.35 26.99
N LYS A 522 1.38 -21.95 27.24
CA LYS A 522 1.99 -21.97 28.57
C LYS A 522 2.36 -20.57 29.05
N LEU A 523 2.88 -19.71 28.18
CA LEU A 523 3.18 -18.31 28.53
C LEU A 523 1.93 -17.52 28.92
N ILE A 524 0.77 -17.86 28.37
CA ILE A 524 -0.53 -17.29 28.77
C ILE A 524 -0.96 -17.86 30.12
N ASP A 525 -0.88 -19.18 30.32
CA ASP A 525 -1.23 -19.85 31.58
C ASP A 525 -0.39 -19.34 32.76
N ASP A 526 0.91 -19.15 32.53
CA ASP A 526 1.84 -18.60 33.51
C ASP A 526 1.61 -17.10 33.76
N GLY A 527 0.79 -16.43 32.92
CA GLY A 527 0.46 -15.01 33.03
C GLY A 527 1.57 -14.07 32.57
N VAL A 528 2.50 -14.55 31.74
CA VAL A 528 3.50 -13.73 31.04
C VAL A 528 2.81 -12.91 29.95
N LEU A 529 1.92 -13.58 29.21
CA LEU A 529 1.08 -13.00 28.17
C LEU A 529 -0.39 -13.04 28.58
N ASP A 530 -1.23 -12.22 27.93
CA ASP A 530 -2.68 -12.40 27.93
C ASP A 530 -3.18 -13.09 26.64
N GLU A 531 -4.45 -13.46 26.61
CA GLU A 531 -5.10 -14.07 25.44
C GLU A 531 -5.15 -13.16 24.20
N SER A 532 -4.82 -11.88 24.36
CA SER A 532 -4.70 -10.92 23.25
C SER A 532 -3.25 -10.70 22.82
N GLY A 533 -2.28 -11.41 23.41
CA GLY A 533 -0.86 -11.30 23.09
C GLY A 533 -0.15 -10.10 23.67
N ASN A 534 -0.74 -9.42 24.65
CA ASN A 534 -0.06 -8.36 25.37
C ASN A 534 0.78 -8.93 26.50
N VAL A 535 1.93 -8.29 26.76
CA VAL A 535 2.82 -8.64 27.86
C VAL A 535 2.23 -8.15 29.17
N LYS A 536 1.96 -9.08 30.09
CA LYS A 536 1.50 -8.80 31.46
C LYS A 536 2.68 -8.66 32.42
N ARG A 537 3.70 -9.50 32.25
CA ARG A 537 4.95 -9.43 32.99
C ARG A 537 6.09 -9.46 31.99
N ASN A 538 6.85 -8.37 31.95
CA ASN A 538 8.02 -8.30 31.10
C ASN A 538 9.20 -9.00 31.78
N GLU A 539 9.15 -10.33 31.77
CA GLU A 539 10.20 -11.20 32.29
C GLU A 539 11.00 -11.83 31.15
N THR A 540 12.20 -12.28 31.48
CA THR A 540 13.09 -12.98 30.56
C THR A 540 12.63 -14.44 30.41
N ILE A 541 12.37 -14.85 29.18
CA ILE A 541 11.94 -16.20 28.81
C ILE A 541 13.14 -16.96 28.27
N GLN A 542 13.37 -18.17 28.80
CA GLN A 542 14.39 -19.08 28.31
C GLN A 542 13.83 -20.50 28.34
N LEU A 543 13.58 -21.07 27.15
CA LEU A 543 12.94 -22.38 27.04
C LEU A 543 13.89 -23.54 27.38
N SER A 544 15.19 -23.35 27.15
CA SER A 544 16.24 -24.34 27.44
C SER A 544 17.55 -23.63 27.79
N PRO A 545 18.43 -24.21 28.65
CA PRO A 545 19.64 -23.53 29.13
C PRO A 545 20.61 -23.03 28.06
N LYS A 546 20.68 -23.65 26.87
CA LYS A 546 21.54 -23.17 25.76
C LYS A 546 20.81 -22.34 24.72
N MET A 547 19.49 -22.17 24.85
CA MET A 547 18.77 -21.15 24.09
C MET A 547 19.05 -19.78 24.70
N PRO A 548 19.13 -18.71 23.90
CA PRO A 548 19.33 -17.38 24.46
C PRO A 548 18.07 -16.93 25.22
N PRO A 549 18.24 -16.23 26.35
CA PRO A 549 17.12 -15.54 26.98
C PRO A 549 16.52 -14.49 26.03
N ILE A 550 15.19 -14.34 26.04
CA ILE A 550 14.46 -13.31 25.31
C ILE A 550 13.49 -12.59 26.24
N GLU A 551 13.42 -11.26 26.15
CA GLU A 551 12.43 -10.50 26.91
C GLU A 551 11.03 -10.75 26.35
N ALA A 552 10.01 -10.84 27.22
CA ALA A 552 8.63 -11.04 26.77
C ALA A 552 8.16 -9.95 25.77
N ALA A 553 8.63 -8.71 25.93
CA ALA A 553 8.37 -7.60 25.00
C ALA A 553 9.02 -7.75 23.62
N GLU A 554 10.04 -8.62 23.49
CA GLU A 554 10.76 -8.91 22.24
C GLU A 554 10.23 -10.16 21.53
N LEU A 555 9.20 -10.82 22.07
CA LEU A 555 8.62 -12.00 21.45
C LEU A 555 8.08 -11.71 20.03
N PRO A 556 8.20 -12.65 19.08
CA PRO A 556 7.89 -12.40 17.67
C PRO A 556 6.48 -11.84 17.41
N TRP A 557 5.46 -12.40 18.07
CA TRP A 557 4.07 -11.95 17.94
C TRP A 557 3.75 -10.66 18.71
N VAL A 558 4.61 -10.24 19.65
CA VAL A 558 4.51 -8.93 20.32
C VAL A 558 5.11 -7.85 19.41
N ARG A 559 6.24 -8.16 18.76
CA ARG A 559 6.97 -7.25 17.85
C ARG A 559 6.44 -7.24 16.41
N VAL A 560 5.33 -7.92 16.13
CA VAL A 560 4.72 -8.00 14.80
C VAL A 560 3.93 -6.75 14.41
N SER A 561 3.33 -6.06 15.40
CA SER A 561 2.54 -4.84 15.19
C SER A 561 2.41 -4.03 16.47
N SER A 562 2.46 -2.71 16.34
CA SER A 562 2.14 -1.78 17.43
C SER A 562 0.65 -1.75 17.76
N LEU A 563 -0.22 -2.20 16.84
CA LEU A 563 -1.68 -2.23 17.02
C LEU A 563 -2.13 -3.43 17.87
N PRO A 564 -2.82 -3.21 19.01
CA PRO A 564 -3.29 -4.30 19.87
C PRO A 564 -4.17 -5.33 19.15
N GLU A 565 -5.07 -4.88 18.27
CA GLU A 565 -5.98 -5.78 17.54
C GLU A 565 -5.24 -6.73 16.59
N ARG A 566 -4.10 -6.28 16.02
CA ARG A 566 -3.27 -7.11 15.16
C ARG A 566 -2.48 -8.16 15.94
N ARG A 567 -1.96 -7.79 17.11
CA ARG A 567 -1.34 -8.76 18.03
C ARG A 567 -2.34 -9.81 18.50
N ARG A 568 -3.56 -9.39 18.83
CA ARG A 568 -4.67 -10.28 19.21
C ARG A 568 -4.99 -11.27 18.09
N LEU A 569 -5.15 -10.78 16.86
CA LEU A 569 -5.41 -11.64 15.70
C LEU A 569 -4.29 -12.68 15.49
N MET A 570 -3.02 -12.26 15.58
CA MET A 570 -1.88 -13.16 15.45
C MET A 570 -1.88 -14.25 16.53
N ILE A 571 -2.09 -13.88 17.80
CA ILE A 571 -2.17 -14.86 18.89
C ILE A 571 -3.33 -15.83 18.69
N GLN A 572 -4.50 -15.35 18.28
CA GLN A 572 -5.64 -16.21 18.01
C GLN A 572 -5.35 -17.23 16.90
N ILE A 573 -4.67 -16.82 15.83
CA ILE A 573 -4.21 -17.73 14.78
C ILE A 573 -3.25 -18.78 15.34
N LEU A 574 -2.28 -18.38 16.16
CA LEU A 574 -1.33 -19.32 16.80
C LEU A 574 -2.04 -20.31 17.71
N LEU A 575 -2.94 -19.84 18.58
CA LEU A 575 -3.70 -20.69 19.50
C LEU A 575 -4.62 -21.68 18.77
N LYS A 576 -5.24 -21.24 17.67
CA LYS A 576 -6.08 -22.12 16.83
C LYS A 576 -5.25 -23.22 16.16
N THR A 577 -4.02 -22.92 15.77
CA THR A 577 -3.26 -23.78 14.85
C THR A 577 -2.16 -24.61 15.52
N ASN A 578 -1.61 -24.18 16.65
CA ASN A 578 -0.62 -24.95 17.39
C ASN A 578 -1.07 -26.38 17.74
N PRO A 579 -2.35 -26.63 18.13
CA PRO A 579 -2.81 -27.98 18.46
C PRO A 579 -2.74 -28.98 17.29
N VAL A 580 -2.76 -28.52 16.04
CA VAL A 580 -2.70 -29.39 14.86
C VAL A 580 -1.28 -29.62 14.33
N ILE A 581 -0.28 -28.88 14.83
CA ILE A 581 1.12 -29.03 14.41
C ILE A 581 1.67 -30.45 14.65
N PRO A 582 1.42 -31.11 15.81
CA PRO A 582 1.89 -32.48 16.03
C PRO A 582 1.33 -33.52 15.05
N LEU A 583 0.28 -33.18 14.30
CA LEU A 583 -0.30 -34.04 13.26
C LEU A 583 0.50 -33.98 11.95
N ALA A 584 1.39 -32.99 11.78
CA ALA A 584 2.27 -32.92 10.63
C ALA A 584 3.22 -34.14 10.64
N ALA A 585 3.35 -34.78 9.48
CA ALA A 585 4.22 -35.94 9.33
C ALA A 585 5.68 -35.60 9.61
N ILE A 586 6.08 -34.36 9.28
CA ILE A 586 7.41 -33.82 9.52
C ILE A 586 7.37 -32.28 9.52
N VAL A 587 8.23 -31.67 10.32
CA VAL A 587 8.45 -30.21 10.35
C VAL A 587 9.85 -29.93 9.80
N ILE A 588 9.92 -29.51 8.55
CA ILE A 588 11.15 -29.20 7.84
C ILE A 588 11.66 -27.85 8.33
N CYS A 589 12.88 -27.80 8.87
CA CYS A 589 13.47 -26.58 9.41
C CYS A 589 14.65 -26.14 8.54
N ASN A 590 14.64 -24.88 8.07
CA ASN A 590 15.79 -24.27 7.40
C ASN A 590 16.88 -23.89 8.43
N THR A 591 17.50 -24.91 9.03
CA THR A 591 18.54 -24.84 10.05
C THR A 591 19.30 -26.16 10.07
N PHE A 592 20.33 -26.28 10.92
CA PHE A 592 21.06 -27.54 11.15
C PHE A 592 21.34 -27.77 12.64
N GLU A 593 21.56 -29.03 13.03
CA GLU A 593 21.69 -29.44 14.44
C GLU A 593 22.74 -28.64 15.23
N GLY A 594 23.84 -28.28 14.57
CA GLY A 594 24.98 -27.60 15.20
C GLY A 594 24.63 -26.24 15.80
N ILE A 595 23.62 -25.53 15.28
CA ILE A 595 23.27 -24.17 15.73
C ILE A 595 22.00 -24.09 16.57
N GLU A 596 21.11 -25.09 16.49
CA GLU A 596 19.78 -25.06 17.10
C GLU A 596 19.33 -26.39 17.73
N SER A 597 20.24 -27.32 18.07
CA SER A 597 19.90 -28.62 18.68
C SER A 597 18.85 -28.57 19.80
N GLU A 598 19.03 -27.73 20.83
CA GLU A 598 18.06 -27.66 21.93
C GLU A 598 16.70 -27.08 21.52
N ALA A 599 16.66 -26.23 20.50
CA ALA A 599 15.40 -25.73 19.96
C ALA A 599 14.70 -26.79 19.10
N LEU A 600 15.46 -27.56 18.33
CA LEU A 600 14.95 -28.68 17.53
C LEU A 600 14.31 -29.76 18.39
N ASP A 601 14.90 -30.06 19.57
CA ASP A 601 14.34 -31.02 20.54
C ASP A 601 12.95 -30.61 21.08
N LEU A 602 12.64 -29.30 21.03
CA LEU A 602 11.35 -28.75 21.46
C LEU A 602 10.32 -28.69 20.34
N VAL A 603 10.70 -29.01 19.10
CA VAL A 603 9.81 -28.98 17.92
C VAL A 603 9.45 -30.42 17.53
N PRO A 604 8.17 -30.82 17.63
CA PRO A 604 7.73 -32.16 17.25
C PRO A 604 8.05 -32.49 15.80
N ASN A 605 8.61 -33.67 15.55
CA ASN A 605 8.97 -34.16 14.21
C ASN A 605 9.87 -33.21 13.41
N ALA A 606 10.72 -32.43 14.10
CA ALA A 606 11.66 -31.53 13.43
C ALA A 606 12.65 -32.29 12.55
N LEU A 607 12.88 -31.78 11.35
CA LEU A 607 13.86 -32.25 10.40
C LEU A 607 14.68 -31.07 9.89
N PRO A 608 15.89 -30.85 10.43
CA PRO A 608 16.76 -29.79 9.96
C PRO A 608 17.37 -30.17 8.60
N VAL A 609 17.12 -29.34 7.58
CA VAL A 609 17.59 -29.55 6.19
C VAL A 609 18.42 -28.37 5.64
N GLY A 610 18.63 -27.35 6.47
CA GLY A 610 19.32 -26.13 6.07
C GLY A 610 20.83 -26.13 6.37
N PRO A 611 21.54 -25.03 6.06
CA PRO A 611 21.02 -23.86 5.37
C PRO A 611 20.65 -24.16 3.91
N LEU A 612 19.45 -23.75 3.50
CA LEU A 612 19.00 -23.82 2.12
C LEU A 612 19.54 -22.61 1.36
N GLU A 613 20.48 -22.84 0.45
CA GLU A 613 21.01 -21.86 -0.49
C GLU A 613 21.00 -22.44 -1.90
N ALA A 614 20.76 -21.57 -2.88
CA ALA A 614 20.80 -21.93 -4.29
C ALA A 614 22.21 -22.38 -4.71
N PRO A 615 22.33 -23.40 -5.58
CA PRO A 615 23.62 -23.79 -6.13
C PRO A 615 24.34 -22.59 -6.75
N ALA A 616 25.65 -22.43 -6.50
CA ALA A 616 26.45 -21.30 -6.99
C ALA A 616 26.45 -21.13 -8.53
N ALA A 617 26.14 -22.20 -9.27
CA ALA A 617 26.01 -22.21 -10.73
C ALA A 617 24.59 -21.81 -11.22
N SER A 618 23.62 -21.70 -10.31
CA SER A 618 22.24 -21.33 -10.58
C SER A 618 21.96 -19.92 -10.07
N ARG A 619 21.19 -19.11 -10.82
CA ARG A 619 20.63 -17.87 -10.27
C ARG A 619 19.49 -18.23 -9.33
N SER A 620 19.46 -17.61 -8.14
CA SER A 620 18.43 -17.81 -7.11
C SER A 620 17.04 -17.74 -7.72
N ALA A 621 16.28 -18.83 -7.65
CA ALA A 621 14.91 -18.88 -8.13
C ALA A 621 13.95 -18.38 -7.03
N GLY A 622 12.91 -17.64 -7.42
CA GLY A 622 11.94 -17.09 -6.47
C GLY A 622 12.18 -15.64 -6.06
N GLN A 623 13.07 -14.92 -6.77
CA GLN A 623 13.20 -13.47 -6.63
C GLN A 623 11.98 -12.75 -7.19
N LEU A 624 11.57 -11.65 -6.55
CA LEU A 624 10.47 -10.80 -7.03
C LEU A 624 10.96 -9.42 -7.51
N TRP A 625 12.27 -9.17 -7.50
CA TRP A 625 12.93 -7.97 -8.03
C TRP A 625 14.15 -8.37 -8.86
N PRO A 626 14.48 -7.65 -9.95
CA PRO A 626 15.68 -7.93 -10.73
C PRO A 626 16.96 -7.53 -9.97
N GLU A 627 17.98 -8.40 -9.99
CA GLU A 627 19.30 -8.10 -9.39
C GLU A 627 20.05 -7.01 -10.17
N ASP A 628 20.75 -6.12 -9.46
CA ASP A 628 21.62 -5.14 -10.09
C ASP A 628 22.95 -5.78 -10.56
N PRO A 629 23.24 -5.79 -11.88
CA PRO A 629 24.41 -6.47 -12.41
C PRO A 629 25.75 -5.83 -11.99
N VAL A 630 25.74 -4.59 -11.48
CA VAL A 630 26.99 -3.88 -11.14
C VAL A 630 27.60 -4.32 -9.81
N CYS A 631 26.85 -5.03 -8.95
CA CYS A 631 27.30 -5.39 -7.61
C CYS A 631 28.61 -6.19 -7.60
N LEU A 632 28.68 -7.27 -8.40
CA LEU A 632 29.81 -8.20 -8.36
C LEU A 632 31.07 -7.63 -9.02
N PRO A 633 31.00 -7.02 -10.21
CA PRO A 633 32.16 -6.34 -10.78
C PRO A 633 32.72 -5.25 -9.87
N TRP A 634 31.87 -4.52 -9.13
CA TRP A 634 32.33 -3.53 -8.16
C TRP A 634 33.03 -4.17 -6.96
N LEU A 635 32.51 -5.29 -6.46
CA LEU A 635 33.10 -6.06 -5.36
C LEU A 635 34.45 -6.67 -5.75
N ASP A 636 34.61 -7.15 -6.99
CA ASP A 636 35.87 -7.70 -7.52
C ASP A 636 37.02 -6.67 -7.44
N ALA A 637 36.71 -5.38 -7.52
CA ALA A 637 37.67 -4.29 -7.43
C ALA A 637 38.07 -3.92 -5.99
N GLN A 638 37.42 -4.49 -4.97
CA GLN A 638 37.64 -4.16 -3.57
C GLN A 638 38.64 -5.12 -2.90
N ALA A 639 39.33 -4.65 -1.86
CA ALA A 639 40.22 -5.50 -1.08
C ALA A 639 39.45 -6.58 -0.30
N ARG A 640 40.07 -7.74 -0.08
CA ARG A 640 39.49 -8.84 0.70
C ARG A 640 39.10 -8.38 2.12
N GLY A 641 37.89 -8.70 2.56
CA GLY A 641 37.38 -8.36 3.90
C GLY A 641 37.39 -6.86 4.20
N SER A 642 37.11 -6.02 3.20
CA SER A 642 37.08 -4.56 3.35
C SER A 642 35.67 -3.95 3.30
N VAL A 643 34.72 -4.61 2.63
CA VAL A 643 33.41 -4.05 2.28
C VAL A 643 32.36 -4.32 3.37
N ILE A 644 31.62 -3.29 3.78
CA ILE A 644 30.42 -3.43 4.61
C ILE A 644 29.22 -3.67 3.68
N TYR A 645 28.55 -4.81 3.79
CA TYR A 645 27.29 -5.03 3.10
C TYR A 645 26.11 -4.60 3.98
N VAL A 646 25.13 -3.90 3.41
CA VAL A 646 23.98 -3.36 4.15
C VAL A 646 22.68 -3.74 3.44
N ALA A 647 21.81 -4.48 4.13
CA ALA A 647 20.46 -4.81 3.63
C ALA A 647 19.49 -5.11 4.78
N PHE A 648 18.30 -4.50 4.74
CA PHE A 648 17.27 -4.63 5.78
C PHE A 648 16.06 -5.46 5.34
N GLY A 649 16.28 -6.46 4.47
CA GLY A 649 15.24 -7.35 4.00
C GLY A 649 14.14 -6.64 3.19
N SER A 650 13.01 -7.31 3.01
CA SER A 650 11.94 -6.88 2.10
C SER A 650 10.81 -6.06 2.76
N PHE A 651 10.79 -5.92 4.09
CA PHE A 651 9.66 -5.31 4.84
C PHE A 651 10.04 -4.12 5.74
N THR A 652 11.32 -3.80 5.94
CA THR A 652 11.76 -2.81 6.95
C THR A 652 11.72 -1.36 6.44
N VAL A 653 10.90 -0.49 7.03
CA VAL A 653 10.81 0.94 6.66
C VAL A 653 11.44 1.82 7.74
N PHE A 654 12.36 2.71 7.33
CA PHE A 654 12.99 3.72 8.19
C PHE A 654 12.39 5.10 7.95
N ASP A 655 12.52 6.01 8.91
CA ASP A 655 12.25 7.43 8.66
C ASP A 655 13.48 8.12 8.06
N ALA A 656 13.30 9.37 7.61
CA ALA A 656 14.36 10.15 7.00
C ALA A 656 15.57 10.36 7.92
N ALA A 657 15.32 10.59 9.22
CA ALA A 657 16.38 10.80 10.20
C ALA A 657 17.26 9.54 10.35
N GLN A 658 16.63 8.37 10.41
CA GLN A 658 17.34 7.11 10.58
C GLN A 658 18.15 6.72 9.34
N ILE A 659 17.65 7.01 8.13
CA ILE A 659 18.41 6.85 6.88
C ILE A 659 19.62 7.78 6.83
N GLN A 660 19.45 9.04 7.25
CA GLN A 660 20.55 10.00 7.29
C GLN A 660 21.65 9.55 8.26
N GLU A 661 21.28 9.10 9.47
CA GLU A 661 22.24 8.58 10.45
C GLU A 661 22.95 7.32 9.94
N LEU A 662 22.25 6.44 9.22
CA LEU A 662 22.87 5.28 8.58
C LEU A 662 23.90 5.69 7.52
N ALA A 663 23.52 6.58 6.61
CA ALA A 663 24.38 7.04 5.53
C ALA A 663 25.62 7.78 6.03
N ASP A 664 25.44 8.67 7.01
CA ASP A 664 26.55 9.34 7.68
C ASP A 664 27.41 8.34 8.46
N GLY A 665 26.81 7.35 9.11
CA GLY A 665 27.52 6.29 9.83
C GLY A 665 28.42 5.47 8.91
N LEU A 666 27.90 5.09 7.73
CA LEU A 666 28.65 4.37 6.70
C LEU A 666 29.82 5.20 6.18
N ASP A 667 29.61 6.47 5.82
CA ASP A 667 30.68 7.36 5.36
C ASP A 667 31.74 7.58 6.45
N LEU A 668 31.31 7.79 7.70
CA LEU A 668 32.20 7.96 8.86
C LEU A 668 33.04 6.73 9.19
N THR A 669 32.67 5.53 8.73
CA THR A 669 33.52 4.34 8.90
C THR A 669 34.80 4.41 8.06
N GLY A 670 34.79 5.19 6.98
CA GLY A 670 35.88 5.27 6.01
C GLY A 670 36.16 3.94 5.27
N ARG A 671 35.22 3.00 5.31
CA ARG A 671 35.33 1.67 4.66
C ARG A 671 34.50 1.64 3.37
N PRO A 672 34.88 0.81 2.39
CA PRO A 672 34.00 0.51 1.28
C PRO A 672 32.68 -0.07 1.76
N PHE A 673 31.56 0.29 1.14
CA PHE A 673 30.27 -0.31 1.48
C PHE A 673 29.40 -0.57 0.25
N LEU A 674 28.60 -1.64 0.30
CA LEU A 674 27.55 -1.94 -0.67
C LEU A 674 26.22 -1.90 0.08
N TRP A 675 25.35 -0.97 -0.28
CA TRP A 675 24.05 -0.80 0.35
C TRP A 675 22.93 -1.10 -0.64
N ALA A 676 22.18 -2.17 -0.35
CA ALA A 676 20.95 -2.51 -1.05
C ALA A 676 19.80 -1.66 -0.47
N VAL A 677 19.37 -0.66 -1.24
CA VAL A 677 18.28 0.26 -0.94
C VAL A 677 17.10 -0.13 -1.80
N ARG A 678 16.22 -0.98 -1.25
CA ARG A 678 14.99 -1.31 -1.97
C ARG A 678 14.09 -0.06 -2.07
N PRO A 679 13.30 0.05 -3.14
CA PRO A 679 12.17 0.97 -3.19
C PRO A 679 11.35 0.92 -1.88
N ASN A 680 11.03 2.08 -1.29
CA ASN A 680 10.41 2.29 0.03
C ASN A 680 11.12 1.67 1.25
N ILE A 681 12.45 1.66 1.25
CA ILE A 681 13.16 1.49 2.52
C ILE A 681 12.91 2.67 3.49
N THR A 682 12.34 3.78 3.01
CA THR A 682 12.13 5.02 3.78
C THR A 682 10.84 5.78 3.44
N ALA A 683 10.25 6.45 4.43
CA ALA A 683 9.21 7.45 4.25
C ALA A 683 9.83 8.86 4.31
N GLY A 684 9.81 9.61 3.20
CA GLY A 684 10.23 11.01 3.17
C GLY A 684 11.61 11.30 2.54
N ILE A 685 12.33 10.30 2.05
CA ILE A 685 13.57 10.50 1.26
C ILE A 685 13.35 9.99 -0.17
N GLY A 686 13.37 10.91 -1.13
CA GLY A 686 13.28 10.59 -2.56
C GLY A 686 14.62 10.21 -3.20
N GLU A 687 14.58 9.73 -4.44
CA GLU A 687 15.79 9.32 -5.19
C GLU A 687 16.83 10.45 -5.35
N ASP A 688 16.42 11.72 -5.38
CA ASP A 688 17.35 12.86 -5.45
C ASP A 688 18.37 12.86 -4.29
N TRP A 689 17.93 12.47 -3.09
CA TRP A 689 18.81 12.36 -1.93
C TRP A 689 19.75 11.15 -2.06
N PHE A 690 19.26 10.03 -2.59
CA PHE A 690 20.11 8.87 -2.87
C PHE A 690 21.11 9.16 -3.98
N ASP A 691 20.76 9.95 -4.99
CA ASP A 691 21.67 10.43 -6.03
C ASP A 691 22.73 11.39 -5.48
N GLU A 692 22.34 12.30 -4.59
CA GLU A 692 23.30 13.11 -3.85
C GLU A 692 24.23 12.25 -2.99
N PHE A 693 23.68 11.26 -2.29
CA PHE A 693 24.47 10.35 -1.49
C PHE A 693 25.42 9.50 -2.34
N ARG A 694 24.95 8.95 -3.48
CA ARG A 694 25.77 8.22 -4.47
C ARG A 694 26.94 9.08 -4.95
N ARG A 695 26.72 10.37 -5.23
CA ARG A 695 27.79 11.33 -5.57
C ARG A 695 28.74 11.59 -4.39
N ARG A 696 28.20 11.75 -3.17
CA ARG A 696 29.00 11.98 -1.95
C ARG A 696 29.97 10.83 -1.69
N VAL A 697 29.56 9.61 -1.99
CA VAL A 697 30.31 8.38 -1.70
C VAL A 697 30.92 7.74 -2.95
N GLU A 698 30.99 8.47 -4.06
CA GLU A 698 31.57 7.96 -5.31
C GLU A 698 33.00 7.45 -5.08
N GLY A 699 33.28 6.23 -5.55
CA GLY A 699 34.55 5.54 -5.32
C GLY A 699 34.75 4.94 -3.92
N LYS A 700 33.82 5.18 -2.98
CA LYS A 700 33.83 4.61 -1.62
C LYS A 700 32.63 3.71 -1.35
N GLY A 701 31.47 3.97 -1.93
CA GLY A 701 30.26 3.21 -1.69
C GLY A 701 29.53 2.87 -2.98
N LEU A 702 28.80 1.75 -2.97
CA LEU A 702 27.88 1.36 -4.02
C LEU A 702 26.47 1.27 -3.43
N VAL A 703 25.52 2.01 -4.00
CA VAL A 703 24.12 2.01 -3.58
C VAL A 703 23.26 1.52 -4.74
N VAL A 704 22.56 0.40 -4.54
CA VAL A 704 21.79 -0.31 -5.59
C VAL A 704 20.36 -0.59 -5.13
N GLY A 705 19.44 -0.75 -6.08
CA GLY A 705 18.03 -1.06 -5.78
C GLY A 705 17.85 -2.44 -5.16
N TRP A 706 18.44 -3.47 -5.77
CA TRP A 706 18.39 -4.84 -5.27
C TRP A 706 19.71 -5.55 -5.56
N ALA A 707 20.33 -6.14 -4.53
CA ALA A 707 21.61 -6.81 -4.67
C ALA A 707 21.43 -8.33 -4.79
N PRO A 708 22.31 -9.04 -5.53
CA PRO A 708 22.36 -10.50 -5.54
C PRO A 708 22.90 -11.01 -4.20
N GLN A 709 22.10 -10.92 -3.13
CA GLN A 709 22.53 -11.00 -1.73
C GLN A 709 23.39 -12.24 -1.43
N GLN A 710 22.97 -13.43 -1.86
CA GLN A 710 23.75 -14.68 -1.70
C GLN A 710 25.15 -14.55 -2.29
N ARG A 711 25.24 -14.04 -3.53
CA ARG A 711 26.52 -13.86 -4.23
C ARG A 711 27.36 -12.76 -3.58
N VAL A 712 26.74 -11.67 -3.12
CA VAL A 712 27.42 -10.60 -2.37
C VAL A 712 28.00 -11.15 -1.07
N LEU A 713 27.22 -11.88 -0.26
CA LEU A 713 27.67 -12.46 1.01
C LEU A 713 28.77 -13.50 0.81
N SER A 714 28.74 -14.27 -0.28
CA SER A 714 29.80 -15.20 -0.66
C SER A 714 31.10 -14.53 -1.11
N HIS A 715 31.04 -13.24 -1.45
CA HIS A 715 32.16 -12.54 -2.09
C HIS A 715 33.29 -12.25 -1.08
N PRO A 716 34.56 -12.56 -1.40
CA PRO A 716 35.67 -12.42 -0.47
C PRO A 716 35.96 -10.99 0.00
N ALA A 717 35.48 -9.97 -0.73
CA ALA A 717 35.61 -8.57 -0.34
C ALA A 717 34.72 -8.19 0.86
N VAL A 718 33.61 -8.90 1.11
CA VAL A 718 32.69 -8.58 2.19
C VAL A 718 33.32 -8.89 3.55
N ALA A 719 33.29 -7.90 4.43
CA ALA A 719 33.87 -7.92 5.76
C ALA A 719 32.83 -8.21 6.84
N CYS A 720 31.68 -7.55 6.75
CA CYS A 720 30.55 -7.72 7.65
C CYS A 720 29.23 -7.37 6.97
N PHE A 721 28.13 -7.80 7.59
CA PHE A 721 26.78 -7.59 7.12
C PHE A 721 25.97 -6.80 8.16
N VAL A 722 25.55 -5.58 7.80
CA VAL A 722 24.54 -4.82 8.53
C VAL A 722 23.17 -5.34 8.13
N SER A 723 22.50 -6.01 9.07
CA SER A 723 21.32 -6.80 8.77
C SER A 723 20.21 -6.58 9.79
N HIS A 724 18.98 -6.60 9.28
CA HIS A 724 17.75 -6.71 10.09
C HIS A 724 17.58 -8.04 10.83
N CYS A 725 18.46 -9.03 10.61
CA CYS A 725 18.41 -10.35 11.26
C CYS A 725 17.17 -11.20 10.90
N GLY A 726 16.60 -11.03 9.71
CA GLY A 726 15.64 -11.99 9.17
C GLY A 726 16.32 -13.35 8.92
N TRP A 727 15.61 -14.45 9.20
CA TRP A 727 16.23 -15.78 9.28
C TRP A 727 16.94 -16.22 7.99
N ASN A 728 16.38 -15.95 6.81
CA ASN A 728 17.04 -16.27 5.53
C ASN A 728 18.37 -15.52 5.38
N SER A 729 18.39 -14.20 5.62
CA SER A 729 19.62 -13.40 5.61
C SER A 729 20.64 -13.86 6.64
N THR A 730 20.17 -14.33 7.81
CA THR A 730 21.02 -14.92 8.85
C THR A 730 21.68 -16.21 8.38
N MET A 731 20.91 -17.11 7.75
CA MET A 731 21.44 -18.36 7.18
C MET A 731 22.45 -18.10 6.07
N GLU A 732 22.16 -17.19 5.14
CA GLU A 732 23.08 -16.82 4.05
C GLU A 732 24.39 -16.23 4.59
N GLY A 733 24.32 -15.28 5.52
CA GLY A 733 25.53 -14.65 6.08
C GLY A 733 26.38 -15.64 6.89
N MET A 734 25.75 -16.54 7.65
CA MET A 734 26.44 -17.58 8.42
C MET A 734 27.14 -18.59 7.50
N LEU A 735 26.46 -19.07 6.45
CA LEU A 735 27.02 -20.03 5.50
C LEU A 735 28.28 -19.47 4.82
N HIS A 736 28.36 -18.15 4.61
CA HIS A 736 29.54 -17.51 4.03
C HIS A 736 30.57 -17.01 5.05
N GLY A 737 30.27 -17.11 6.34
CA GLY A 737 31.17 -16.74 7.45
C GLY A 737 31.30 -15.24 7.64
N VAL A 738 30.23 -14.49 7.33
CA VAL A 738 30.18 -13.04 7.46
C VAL A 738 29.72 -12.66 8.85
N SER A 739 30.45 -11.77 9.53
CA SER A 739 30.07 -11.25 10.84
C SER A 739 28.94 -10.24 10.73
N PHE A 740 28.06 -10.16 11.73
CA PHE A 740 26.85 -9.35 11.67
C PHE A 740 26.93 -8.08 12.52
N LEU A 741 26.53 -6.95 11.95
CA LEU A 741 26.00 -5.82 12.71
C LEU A 741 24.48 -5.98 12.75
N CYS A 742 23.97 -6.41 13.89
CA CYS A 742 22.58 -6.77 14.07
C CYS A 742 21.72 -5.55 14.40
N TRP A 743 20.65 -5.36 13.62
CA TRP A 743 19.75 -4.23 13.73
C TRP A 743 18.29 -4.68 13.52
N PRO A 744 17.71 -5.43 14.48
CA PRO A 744 16.36 -5.95 14.36
C PRO A 744 15.30 -4.84 14.35
N TYR A 745 14.19 -5.08 13.67
CA TYR A 745 13.08 -4.14 13.51
C TYR A 745 11.75 -4.72 14.03
N PHE A 746 11.36 -5.90 13.56
CA PHE A 746 10.05 -6.51 13.87
C PHE A 746 10.11 -8.05 13.94
N ALA A 747 9.00 -8.65 14.38
CA ALA A 747 8.79 -10.09 14.42
C ALA A 747 9.95 -10.86 15.09
N ASP A 748 10.45 -11.91 14.44
CA ASP A 748 11.44 -12.86 14.95
C ASP A 748 12.88 -12.33 14.98
N GLN A 749 13.12 -11.16 14.41
CA GLN A 749 14.46 -10.59 14.23
C GLN A 749 15.21 -10.38 15.55
N PHE A 750 14.50 -10.06 16.64
CA PHE A 750 15.10 -9.90 17.96
C PHE A 750 15.60 -11.24 18.52
N ALA A 751 14.84 -12.32 18.32
CA ALA A 751 15.25 -13.67 18.70
C ALA A 751 16.49 -14.11 17.88
N ASN A 752 16.47 -13.87 16.57
CA ASN A 752 17.59 -14.20 15.69
C ASN A 752 18.85 -13.40 16.06
N GLN A 753 18.72 -12.09 16.36
CA GLN A 753 19.80 -11.24 16.87
C GLN A 753 20.42 -11.82 18.15
N SER A 754 19.59 -12.33 19.07
CA SER A 754 20.10 -12.93 20.31
C SER A 754 20.90 -14.21 20.06
N TYR A 755 20.54 -15.03 19.07
CA TYR A 755 21.40 -16.15 18.64
C TYR A 755 22.73 -15.66 18.08
N ILE A 756 22.69 -14.71 17.14
CA ILE A 756 23.90 -14.18 16.48
C ILE A 756 24.88 -13.58 17.51
N CYS A 757 24.38 -12.74 18.41
CA CYS A 757 25.20 -12.01 19.37
C CYS A 757 25.60 -12.85 20.59
N ASN A 758 24.66 -13.59 21.19
CA ASN A 758 24.85 -14.17 22.52
C ASN A 758 25.21 -15.66 22.49
N VAL A 759 24.77 -16.39 21.46
CA VAL A 759 25.00 -17.85 21.35
C VAL A 759 26.18 -18.13 20.42
N TRP A 760 26.11 -17.64 19.18
CA TRP A 760 27.14 -17.87 18.18
C TRP A 760 28.32 -16.92 18.35
N GLY A 761 28.06 -15.72 18.90
CA GLY A 761 29.06 -14.68 19.10
C GLY A 761 29.67 -14.16 17.80
N THR A 762 28.90 -14.19 16.71
CA THR A 762 29.32 -13.80 15.35
C THR A 762 28.90 -12.39 14.96
N GLY A 763 28.26 -11.66 15.87
CA GLY A 763 27.83 -10.31 15.62
C GLY A 763 27.71 -9.45 16.88
N VAL A 764 27.46 -8.18 16.65
CA VAL A 764 27.16 -7.18 17.69
C VAL A 764 25.86 -6.48 17.34
N LYS A 765 25.06 -6.14 18.35
CA LYS A 765 23.84 -5.35 18.17
C LYS A 765 24.12 -3.85 18.25
N VAL A 766 23.38 -3.09 17.45
CA VAL A 766 23.29 -1.63 17.60
C VAL A 766 22.28 -1.26 18.69
N HIS A 767 22.50 -0.11 19.32
CA HIS A 767 21.58 0.44 20.30
C HIS A 767 21.01 1.77 19.82
N ALA A 768 19.70 1.89 19.85
CA ALA A 768 19.03 3.17 19.67
C ALA A 768 19.25 4.05 20.92
N ASP A 769 19.32 5.36 20.71
CA ASP A 769 19.32 6.35 21.78
C ASP A 769 17.92 6.46 22.44
N GLU A 770 17.79 7.37 23.42
CA GLU A 770 16.52 7.61 24.13
C GLU A 770 15.36 8.05 23.22
N ARG A 771 15.66 8.51 21.99
CA ARG A 771 14.67 8.92 20.98
C ARG A 771 14.32 7.78 20.03
N GLY A 772 14.90 6.59 20.21
CA GLY A 772 14.70 5.45 19.33
C GLY A 772 15.56 5.48 18.06
N VAL A 773 16.55 6.38 17.96
CA VAL A 773 17.41 6.54 16.78
C VAL A 773 18.76 5.88 17.00
N VAL A 774 19.18 5.02 16.08
CA VAL A 774 20.56 4.51 16.04
C VAL A 774 21.44 5.54 15.35
N THR A 775 22.38 6.10 16.08
CA THR A 775 23.21 7.21 15.60
C THR A 775 24.35 6.73 14.70
N LYS A 776 24.85 7.63 13.85
CA LYS A 776 26.03 7.43 13.00
C LYS A 776 27.27 7.04 13.78
N ASP A 777 27.44 7.60 14.99
CA ASP A 777 28.53 7.25 15.89
C ASP A 777 28.39 5.83 16.42
N GLU A 778 27.18 5.40 16.78
CA GLU A 778 26.91 4.01 17.18
C GLU A 778 27.25 3.05 16.04
N ILE A 779 26.79 3.32 14.81
CA ILE A 779 27.08 2.49 13.63
C ILE A 779 28.58 2.39 13.41
N LYS A 780 29.28 3.53 13.32
CA LYS A 780 30.73 3.58 13.12
C LYS A 780 31.48 2.82 14.21
N ASN A 781 31.12 3.04 15.48
CA ASN A 781 31.80 2.42 16.61
C ASN A 781 31.56 0.91 16.66
N LYS A 782 30.33 0.45 16.38
CA LYS A 782 30.01 -0.97 16.34
C LYS A 782 30.63 -1.68 15.14
N VAL A 783 30.69 -1.06 13.97
CA VAL A 783 31.46 -1.59 12.83
C VAL A 783 32.94 -1.71 13.19
N LYS A 784 33.52 -0.68 13.81
CA LYS A 784 34.93 -0.71 14.25
C LYS A 784 35.19 -1.82 15.27
N LEU A 785 34.29 -2.01 16.24
CA LEU A 785 34.36 -3.10 17.21
C LEU A 785 34.27 -4.46 16.52
N LEU A 786 33.27 -4.63 15.66
CA LEU A 786 32.99 -5.89 14.95
C LEU A 786 34.18 -6.34 14.10
N LEU A 787 34.77 -5.40 13.35
CA LEU A 787 35.91 -5.68 12.47
C LEU A 787 37.25 -5.71 13.20
N GLY A 788 37.31 -5.23 14.44
CA GLY A 788 38.50 -5.23 15.30
C GLY A 788 38.60 -6.44 16.23
N ASP A 789 37.56 -7.27 16.32
CA ASP A 789 37.51 -8.45 17.18
C ASP A 789 37.78 -9.73 16.37
N ASP A 790 39.03 -10.21 16.43
CA ASP A 790 39.43 -11.46 15.77
C ASP A 790 38.68 -12.68 16.30
N GLY A 791 38.17 -12.63 17.53
CA GLY A 791 37.36 -13.70 18.12
C GLY A 791 35.99 -13.83 17.45
N ILE A 792 35.34 -12.71 17.12
CA ILE A 792 34.08 -12.72 16.35
C ILE A 792 34.32 -13.36 14.98
N LYS A 793 35.39 -12.94 14.28
CA LYS A 793 35.73 -13.46 12.95
C LYS A 793 36.09 -14.95 12.97
N ALA A 794 36.82 -15.40 13.99
CA ALA A 794 37.13 -16.80 14.20
C ALA A 794 35.85 -17.62 14.38
N ARG A 795 34.92 -17.17 15.23
CA ARG A 795 33.62 -17.85 15.43
C ARG A 795 32.78 -17.87 14.15
N ALA A 796 32.75 -16.77 13.38
CA ALA A 796 32.03 -16.73 12.10
C ALA A 796 32.59 -17.75 11.11
N THR A 797 33.91 -17.96 11.09
CA THR A 797 34.57 -19.00 10.30
C THR A 797 34.20 -20.41 10.80
N THR A 798 34.23 -20.64 12.11
CA THR A 798 33.81 -21.93 12.71
C THR A 798 32.38 -22.31 12.30
N TRP A 799 31.44 -21.36 12.36
CA TRP A 799 30.05 -21.63 11.99
C TRP A 799 29.85 -21.81 10.49
N LYS A 800 30.63 -21.10 9.66
CA LYS A 800 30.71 -21.36 8.21
C LYS A 800 31.14 -22.79 7.91
N ASP A 801 32.21 -23.26 8.56
CA ASP A 801 32.75 -24.59 8.33
C ASP A 801 31.75 -25.67 8.77
N ALA A 802 31.07 -25.45 9.90
CA ALA A 802 30.01 -26.32 10.39
C ALA A 802 28.80 -26.36 9.43
N ALA A 803 28.34 -25.20 8.96
CA ALA A 803 27.26 -25.10 8.00
C ALA A 803 27.60 -25.80 6.68
N SER A 804 28.80 -25.53 6.13
CA SER A 804 29.30 -26.16 4.91
C SER A 804 29.41 -27.68 5.05
N THR A 805 29.88 -28.17 6.20
CA THR A 805 29.96 -29.61 6.49
C THR A 805 28.58 -30.24 6.58
N SER A 806 27.59 -29.54 7.16
CA SER A 806 26.23 -30.08 7.31
C SER A 806 25.52 -30.32 5.98
N ILE A 807 25.77 -29.48 4.97
CA ILE A 807 25.14 -29.56 3.64
C ILE A 807 25.97 -30.34 2.61
N ALA A 808 27.22 -30.68 2.92
CA ALA A 808 28.05 -31.50 2.05
C ALA A 808 27.49 -32.93 1.94
N GLU A 809 27.89 -33.68 0.91
CA GLU A 809 27.48 -35.07 0.73
C GLU A 809 27.81 -35.91 1.98
N GLY A 810 26.80 -36.57 2.55
CA GLY A 810 26.92 -37.32 3.80
C GLY A 810 26.94 -36.46 5.08
N GLY A 811 26.74 -35.14 4.96
CA GLY A 811 26.50 -34.24 6.08
C GLY A 811 25.09 -34.39 6.67
N SER A 812 24.87 -33.88 7.87
CA SER A 812 23.60 -34.10 8.60
C SER A 812 22.37 -33.53 7.87
N SER A 813 22.49 -32.35 7.25
CA SER A 813 21.40 -31.73 6.50
C SER A 813 21.17 -32.42 5.15
N ASP A 814 22.23 -32.89 4.49
CA ASP A 814 22.15 -33.72 3.28
C ASP A 814 21.43 -35.05 3.57
N GLU A 815 21.85 -35.77 4.62
CA GLU A 815 21.18 -36.99 5.05
C GLU A 815 19.70 -36.77 5.41
N ASN A 816 19.40 -35.63 6.05
CA ASN A 816 18.02 -35.28 6.39
C ASN A 816 17.19 -34.92 5.15
N LEU A 817 17.77 -34.24 4.17
CA LEU A 817 17.14 -34.02 2.88
C LEU A 817 16.85 -35.35 2.17
N LEU A 818 17.79 -36.31 2.19
CA LEU A 818 17.58 -37.65 1.64
C LEU A 818 16.49 -38.43 2.41
N LYS A 819 16.40 -38.27 3.74
CA LYS A 819 15.31 -38.81 4.55
C LYS A 819 13.96 -38.22 4.12
N LEU A 820 13.90 -36.90 3.87
CA LEU A 820 12.71 -36.23 3.35
C LEU A 820 12.33 -36.77 1.97
N VAL A 821 13.28 -36.83 1.03
CA VAL A 821 13.07 -37.38 -0.32
C VAL A 821 12.52 -38.81 -0.25
N LYS A 822 13.12 -39.66 0.59
CA LYS A 822 12.65 -41.03 0.81
C LYS A 822 11.23 -41.06 1.40
N LEU A 823 10.92 -40.17 2.32
CA LEU A 823 9.58 -40.07 2.92
C LEU A 823 8.52 -39.63 1.90
N LEU A 824 8.85 -38.67 1.04
CA LEU A 824 7.95 -38.16 0.00
C LEU A 824 7.71 -39.17 -1.14
N THR A 825 8.68 -40.07 -1.39
CA THR A 825 8.60 -41.10 -2.45
C THR A 825 7.95 -42.42 -1.99
N GLN A 826 7.81 -42.63 -0.68
CA GLN A 826 7.10 -43.80 -0.14
C GLN A 826 5.59 -43.71 -0.44
N GLN A 827 5.07 -44.78 -1.06
CA GLN A 827 3.71 -44.84 -1.62
C GLN A 827 2.58 -44.77 -0.61
#